data_AF-A0A6I3L3V3-F1
#
_entry.id   AF-A0A6I3L3V3-F1
#
_cell.length_a   1.000
_cell.length_b   1.000
_cell.length_c   1.000
_cell.angle_alpha   90.00
_cell.angle_beta   90.00
_cell.angle_gamma   90.00
#
_symmetry.space_group_name_H-M   'P 1'
#
loop_
_entity.id
_entity.type
_entity.pdbx_description
1 polymer ?
#
loop_
_entity_poly.entity_id
_entity_poly.type
_entity_poly.pdbx_seq_one_letter_code
_entity_poly.pdbx_strand_id
1 'polypeptide(L)'
;MDHVNDEAAVRAWLLEPSADTGLHLADEADGWEYRSYRDLADQVWSIAELLRANGLGGGEGACVIMPTGFPCVAAFYAVWACGGVFTPVAPPMFGDLDQIVAHIAGIVEQAAPRLVVTSPEFETFVRNACVAAGRTDEPVVVDAAALPAAPVTRELAEASEVALLQFTSGSSGAPRGVRVSWHNLANNIAMITRLIDWRPGESMVSWLPLYHDMGLVGAFLQGVTNQADLYLMRPDQFVRDPIRWLRAMTHAQHAPSPSFALGYVAHRVRPEDIADLDLSGWRTLAIGSEPVEVADLQSFANLTGPRGFSMGAFTLAYGLAEATLMVTSSPTRRPITALRLDNPNLRFGERVPVLEEARVDDTHRVAGSGWITGLGFSTPESTVTVVDDDGRELPDGVLGEMVVTGDSVALGYSGVPTAASSTRIENGRLYSGDAGFLYRGEVFVLGRMGTSLKVRGRSVFMEDIESRVAQETGLTKGKLAAVGIVEAGLQGVALFAETPPGDWIAEARAIIRGHLGPAQTVHIVTGPRGLIRRTSSGKPRRRHMWQLLRDGSLVGAVLHEAEAAPGAPAPRQQEEPTPNQPGPERPQPERAAPQPGTPMTRLRQLLDAALCSVSVPEDAAILFEGSLAEGFGNAGSDIDFLVVAPGSDELPTLPTVLFLDGRRVEVRTRSVAQLRRQLERAATDPDEDVLNRCQRFLRGTVVRPGAVDLDELRAILPHDAFTGLVSKWWTARARHALRYAVALRAFGVHTEAGAWAEDGLRQAMKAWLARRGETYLETKWLPQQLARSAPHALIDRYRALDRESDGGATTAAVAPDPRPQDSGAARWAAMLALAAELGVEGIADDPHALILTRRPAVTTWPLAGRLHVLRSDSEVFVLSEAGARAWRSVVFRQSIRDIMARSPQPIGAELAEFVRLGFVGLQWRGGEVLAPALAMCGPVEPYTPVAVVTTPAMGLTGAARGEGIATLSPLPARRFIGAGLNLVWSNVVLENAREDLVGAVKDAQGDVADIAAHRLIAMSVRVLLSAFGIHPLPADVDPAGTVARLLPAPAPERDELIKALKSAERVRFSRTLRDGGDALGDLAIVDGVVARVRRLAADAGVAQEFPASFDSREQWQRTLTLGYDWLRLAGYLDADLPLDEARDLLASGGQQPHLRESEQS
;
A
#
# COMPACT_ATOMS: atom_id res chain seq x y z
N MET A 1 -53.35 -0.67 -11.12
CA MET A 1 -52.13 -0.23 -10.43
C MET A 1 -52.35 1.24 -10.20
N ASP A 2 -52.73 1.59 -8.98
CA ASP A 2 -52.86 3.00 -8.59
C ASP A 2 -51.48 3.63 -8.80
N HIS A 3 -51.38 4.57 -9.74
CA HIS A 3 -50.14 5.31 -9.94
C HIS A 3 -49.89 6.10 -8.65
N VAL A 4 -49.04 5.55 -7.78
CA VAL A 4 -48.41 6.33 -6.72
C VAL A 4 -47.78 7.51 -7.41
N ASN A 5 -48.13 8.72 -6.98
CA ASN A 5 -47.46 9.91 -7.48
C ASN A 5 -45.99 9.82 -7.07
N ASP A 6 -45.10 9.54 -8.01
CA ASP A 6 -43.67 9.25 -7.77
C ASP A 6 -42.98 10.37 -6.99
N GLU A 7 -43.35 11.63 -7.27
CA GLU A 7 -42.86 12.78 -6.52
C GLU A 7 -43.34 12.74 -5.08
N ALA A 8 -44.64 12.50 -4.88
CA ALA A 8 -45.24 12.41 -3.57
C ALA A 8 -44.62 11.28 -2.73
N ALA A 9 -44.27 10.16 -3.36
CA ALA A 9 -43.59 9.06 -2.68
C ALA A 9 -42.31 9.53 -1.97
N VAL A 10 -41.57 10.47 -2.54
CA VAL A 10 -40.28 10.91 -1.99
C VAL A 10 -40.39 12.19 -1.15
N ARG A 11 -41.27 13.14 -1.53
CA ARG A 11 -41.31 14.48 -0.92
C ARG A 11 -42.59 14.83 -0.14
N ALA A 12 -43.60 13.95 -0.11
CA ALA A 12 -44.87 14.26 0.60
C ALA A 12 -44.72 14.32 2.12
N TRP A 13 -43.72 13.65 2.70
CA TRP A 13 -43.44 13.74 4.14
C TRP A 13 -43.18 15.18 4.60
N LEU A 14 -42.78 16.10 3.72
CA LEU A 14 -42.61 17.52 4.03
C LEU A 14 -43.92 18.24 4.41
N LEU A 15 -45.04 17.74 3.89
CA LEU A 15 -46.39 18.26 4.17
C LEU A 15 -47.02 17.56 5.38
N GLU A 16 -46.69 16.27 5.55
CA GLU A 16 -47.21 15.43 6.63
C GLU A 16 -46.07 14.76 7.42
N PRO A 17 -45.21 15.54 8.11
CA PRO A 17 -44.07 14.98 8.82
C PRO A 17 -44.52 14.25 10.08
N SER A 18 -43.96 13.05 10.29
CA SER A 18 -44.14 12.27 11.50
C SER A 18 -43.74 13.07 12.75
N ALA A 19 -44.53 12.92 13.81
CA ALA A 19 -44.25 13.53 15.10
C ALA A 19 -43.40 12.62 16.02
N ASP A 20 -43.35 11.31 15.72
CA ASP A 20 -42.85 10.30 16.65
C ASP A 20 -41.46 9.76 16.26
N THR A 21 -41.01 10.04 15.04
CA THR A 21 -39.75 9.54 14.47
C THR A 21 -38.91 10.71 13.94
N GLY A 22 -37.61 10.47 13.78
CA GLY A 22 -36.74 11.51 13.28
C GLY A 22 -35.34 11.04 12.94
N LEU A 23 -34.44 12.02 12.84
CA LEU A 23 -33.06 11.79 12.47
C LEU A 23 -32.17 11.92 13.72
N HIS A 24 -31.36 10.90 13.96
CA HIS A 24 -30.35 10.89 15.01
C HIS A 24 -29.00 11.11 14.35
N LEU A 25 -28.38 12.28 14.55
CA LEU A 25 -27.06 12.60 14.02
C LEU A 25 -25.99 12.42 15.09
N ALA A 26 -24.90 11.77 14.71
CA ALA A 26 -23.75 11.59 15.56
C ALA A 26 -23.04 12.92 15.88
N ASP A 27 -22.97 13.28 17.17
CA ASP A 27 -22.18 14.41 17.65
C ASP A 27 -20.67 14.07 17.81
N GLU A 28 -19.85 15.09 18.08
CA GLU A 28 -18.40 14.96 18.30
C GLU A 28 -18.03 14.37 19.67
N ALA A 29 -18.94 14.39 20.64
CA ALA A 29 -18.79 13.90 22.02
C ALA A 29 -19.24 12.43 22.18
N ASP A 30 -19.36 11.72 21.07
CA ASP A 30 -19.74 10.30 20.98
C ASP A 30 -21.21 9.98 21.38
N GLY A 31 -22.12 10.95 21.32
CA GLY A 31 -23.58 10.86 21.56
C GLY A 31 -24.48 11.06 20.33
N TRP A 32 -25.82 11.03 20.48
CA TRP A 32 -26.75 11.21 19.34
C TRP A 32 -27.62 12.45 19.55
N GLU A 33 -27.58 13.39 18.60
CA GLU A 33 -28.52 14.52 18.55
C GLU A 33 -29.75 14.11 17.75
N TYR A 34 -30.92 14.18 18.36
CA TYR A 34 -32.19 13.87 17.71
C TYR A 34 -32.91 15.13 17.23
N ARG A 35 -33.49 15.08 16.03
CA ARG A 35 -34.56 16.01 15.61
C ARG A 35 -35.69 15.27 14.94
N SER A 36 -36.91 15.67 15.28
CA SER A 36 -38.12 15.09 14.69
C SER A 36 -38.22 15.45 13.20
N TYR A 37 -38.99 14.67 12.44
CA TYR A 37 -39.30 15.04 11.05
C TYR A 37 -40.05 16.38 10.94
N ARG A 38 -40.78 16.79 11.98
CA ARG A 38 -41.40 18.12 12.03
C ARG A 38 -40.36 19.23 12.06
N ASP A 39 -39.38 19.12 12.95
CA ASP A 39 -38.28 20.09 13.04
C ASP A 39 -37.48 20.15 11.74
N LEU A 40 -37.25 18.98 11.14
CA LEU A 40 -36.54 18.88 9.87
C LEU A 40 -37.34 19.51 8.73
N ALA A 41 -38.65 19.25 8.63
CA ALA A 41 -39.52 19.85 7.62
C ALA A 41 -39.58 21.38 7.77
N ASP A 42 -39.68 21.90 8.99
CA ASP A 42 -39.66 23.35 9.24
C ASP A 42 -38.34 23.99 8.80
N GLN A 43 -37.21 23.31 9.01
CA GLN A 43 -35.91 23.73 8.49
C GLN A 43 -35.84 23.64 6.95
N VAL A 44 -36.40 22.60 6.33
CA VAL A 44 -36.49 22.45 4.87
C VAL A 44 -37.23 23.65 4.27
N TRP A 45 -38.38 24.01 4.83
CA TRP A 45 -39.18 25.11 4.32
C TRP A 45 -38.48 26.47 4.46
N SER A 46 -37.79 26.68 5.58
CA SER A 46 -37.01 27.91 5.80
C SER A 46 -35.85 28.04 4.81
N ILE A 47 -35.18 26.93 4.49
CA ILE A 47 -34.14 26.91 3.44
C ILE A 47 -34.78 27.09 2.06
N ALA A 48 -35.94 26.48 1.78
CA ALA A 48 -36.61 26.61 0.48
C ALA A 48 -36.98 28.06 0.17
N GLU A 49 -37.40 28.85 1.16
CA GLU A 49 -37.63 30.29 1.01
C GLU A 49 -36.35 31.04 0.63
N LEU A 50 -35.23 30.74 1.29
CA LEU A 50 -33.93 31.31 0.95
C LEU A 50 -33.54 30.94 -0.49
N LEU A 51 -33.72 29.68 -0.91
CA LEU A 51 -33.39 29.25 -2.27
C LEU A 51 -34.29 29.93 -3.31
N ARG A 52 -35.59 30.08 -3.05
CA ARG A 52 -36.53 30.80 -3.94
C ARG A 52 -36.20 32.29 -4.04
N ALA A 53 -35.84 32.93 -2.93
CA ALA A 53 -35.42 34.33 -2.92
C ALA A 53 -34.16 34.57 -3.75
N ASN A 54 -33.27 33.56 -3.83
CA ASN A 54 -32.10 33.56 -4.70
C ASN A 54 -32.42 33.07 -6.13
N GLY A 55 -33.68 32.76 -6.41
CA GLY A 55 -34.19 32.49 -7.75
C GLY A 55 -34.03 31.05 -8.21
N LEU A 56 -34.15 30.06 -7.30
CA LEU A 56 -34.36 28.66 -7.65
C LEU A 56 -35.85 28.36 -7.86
N GLY A 57 -36.20 27.84 -9.03
CA GLY A 57 -37.54 27.36 -9.39
C GLY A 57 -37.57 25.96 -10.02
N GLY A 58 -38.74 25.58 -10.53
CA GLY A 58 -38.96 24.29 -11.18
C GLY A 58 -38.13 24.13 -12.46
N GLY A 59 -37.48 22.97 -12.64
CA GLY A 59 -36.62 22.72 -13.80
C GLY A 59 -35.17 23.16 -13.65
N GLU A 60 -34.84 23.97 -12.64
CA GLU A 60 -33.50 24.48 -12.39
C GLU A 60 -32.71 23.58 -11.44
N GLY A 61 -31.41 23.42 -11.67
CA GLY A 61 -30.55 22.59 -10.81
C GLY A 61 -29.96 23.34 -9.62
N ALA A 62 -29.70 22.65 -8.51
CA ALA A 62 -28.88 23.17 -7.42
C ALA A 62 -27.83 22.14 -6.99
N CYS A 63 -26.57 22.59 -6.91
CA CYS A 63 -25.49 21.81 -6.31
C CYS A 63 -25.45 22.10 -4.81
N VAL A 64 -25.49 21.07 -3.97
CA VAL A 64 -25.38 21.22 -2.51
C VAL A 64 -24.04 20.66 -2.05
N ILE A 65 -23.21 21.53 -1.47
CA ILE A 65 -21.86 21.26 -0.97
C ILE A 65 -21.82 21.64 0.51
N MET A 66 -22.19 20.71 1.40
CA MET A 66 -22.31 20.93 2.84
C MET A 66 -21.84 19.70 3.61
N PRO A 67 -21.33 19.84 4.85
CA PRO A 67 -21.02 18.69 5.69
C PRO A 67 -22.31 18.00 6.10
N THR A 68 -22.26 16.69 6.32
CA THR A 68 -23.42 15.94 6.81
C THR A 68 -23.84 16.46 8.18
N GLY A 69 -25.05 17.00 8.24
CA GLY A 69 -25.68 17.61 9.41
C GLY A 69 -27.12 18.00 9.08
N PHE A 70 -27.91 18.41 10.09
CA PHE A 70 -29.31 18.79 9.89
C PHE A 70 -29.54 19.84 8.78
N PRO A 71 -28.74 20.92 8.68
CA PRO A 71 -28.91 21.90 7.60
C PRO A 71 -28.65 21.32 6.21
N CYS A 72 -27.72 20.37 6.08
CA CYS A 72 -27.39 19.72 4.82
C CYS A 72 -28.52 18.82 4.34
N VAL A 73 -29.04 17.95 5.21
CA VAL A 73 -30.18 17.08 4.86
C VAL A 73 -31.45 17.89 4.58
N ALA A 74 -31.65 19.00 5.30
CA ALA A 74 -32.75 19.92 5.03
C ALA A 74 -32.58 20.63 3.68
N ALA A 75 -31.36 21.04 3.33
CA ALA A 75 -31.08 21.66 2.03
C ALA A 75 -31.37 20.73 0.84
N PHE A 76 -31.14 19.42 0.98
CA PHE A 76 -31.45 18.45 -0.09
C PHE A 76 -32.94 18.46 -0.43
N TYR A 77 -33.79 18.35 0.58
CA TYR A 77 -35.23 18.40 0.39
C TYR A 77 -35.74 19.82 0.08
N ALA A 78 -35.03 20.88 0.47
CA ALA A 78 -35.38 22.25 0.12
C ALA A 78 -35.25 22.50 -1.39
N VAL A 79 -34.22 21.93 -2.04
CA VAL A 79 -34.09 21.98 -3.51
C VAL A 79 -35.33 21.34 -4.17
N TRP A 80 -35.75 20.17 -3.70
CA TRP A 80 -36.94 19.49 -4.20
C TRP A 80 -38.26 20.18 -3.85
N ALA A 81 -38.33 20.87 -2.71
CA ALA A 81 -39.47 21.71 -2.35
C ALA A 81 -39.62 22.89 -3.33
N CYS A 82 -38.50 23.40 -3.85
CA CYS A 82 -38.46 24.40 -4.92
C CYS A 82 -38.71 23.83 -6.32
N GLY A 83 -38.91 22.51 -6.46
CA GLY A 83 -39.12 21.84 -7.74
C GLY A 83 -37.84 21.68 -8.58
N GLY A 84 -36.68 21.96 -7.99
CA GLY A 84 -35.39 21.93 -8.65
C GLY A 84 -34.76 20.54 -8.72
N VAL A 85 -33.73 20.42 -9.57
CA VAL A 85 -32.92 19.21 -9.73
C VAL A 85 -31.81 19.18 -8.69
N PHE A 86 -31.84 18.20 -7.80
CA PHE A 86 -30.86 18.06 -6.73
C PHE A 86 -29.54 17.46 -7.25
N THR A 87 -28.41 18.08 -6.92
CA THR A 87 -27.07 17.55 -7.20
C THR A 87 -26.25 17.51 -5.90
N PRO A 88 -26.10 16.33 -5.26
CA PRO A 88 -25.23 16.20 -4.10
C PRO A 88 -23.76 16.25 -4.52
N VAL A 89 -22.97 17.09 -3.85
CA VAL A 89 -21.54 17.21 -4.12
C VAL A 89 -20.78 17.06 -2.81
N ALA A 90 -19.71 16.26 -2.83
CA ALA A 90 -18.90 16.05 -1.64
C ALA A 90 -18.27 17.37 -1.17
N PRO A 91 -18.40 17.74 0.12
CA PRO A 91 -17.63 18.83 0.68
C PRO A 91 -16.12 18.50 0.64
N PRO A 92 -15.24 19.50 0.78
CA PRO A 92 -13.80 19.25 0.83
C PRO A 92 -13.45 18.28 1.97
N MET A 93 -12.91 17.11 1.58
CA MET A 93 -12.34 16.11 2.48
C MET A 93 -10.81 16.21 2.49
N PHE A 94 -10.12 15.43 3.33
CA PHE A 94 -8.65 15.40 3.37
C PHE A 94 -8.02 15.20 1.97
N GLY A 95 -7.18 16.12 1.54
CA GLY A 95 -6.52 16.05 0.23
C GLY A 95 -5.91 17.37 -0.22
N ASP A 96 -5.40 17.38 -1.43
CA ASP A 96 -4.90 18.58 -2.11
C ASP A 96 -6.09 19.49 -2.47
N LEU A 97 -6.13 20.68 -1.87
CA LEU A 97 -7.25 21.60 -2.01
C LEU A 97 -7.48 22.02 -3.46
N ASP A 98 -6.42 22.23 -4.24
CA ASP A 98 -6.55 22.66 -5.64
C ASP A 98 -7.20 21.57 -6.51
N GLN A 99 -6.88 20.30 -6.23
CA GLN A 99 -7.51 19.16 -6.92
C GLN A 99 -8.99 19.02 -6.54
N ILE A 100 -9.35 19.28 -5.28
CA ILE A 100 -10.74 19.22 -4.82
C ILE A 100 -11.54 20.38 -5.44
N VAL A 101 -10.98 21.60 -5.45
CA VAL A 101 -11.58 22.76 -6.11
C VAL A 101 -11.79 22.48 -7.60
N ALA A 102 -10.77 21.99 -8.31
CA ALA A 102 -10.88 21.65 -9.72
C ALA A 102 -11.93 20.55 -9.99
N HIS A 103 -12.03 19.56 -9.10
CA HIS A 103 -13.03 18.51 -9.23
C HIS A 103 -14.45 19.02 -9.05
N ILE A 104 -14.69 19.83 -8.02
CA ILE A 104 -16.00 20.45 -7.75
C ILE A 104 -16.35 21.43 -8.86
N ALA A 105 -15.39 22.22 -9.34
CA ALA A 105 -15.58 23.12 -10.46
C ALA A 105 -16.06 22.38 -11.70
N GLY A 106 -15.44 21.24 -12.05
CA GLY A 106 -15.88 20.40 -13.16
C GLY A 106 -17.30 19.81 -12.98
N ILE A 107 -17.70 19.50 -11.74
CA ILE A 107 -19.09 19.09 -11.44
C ILE A 107 -20.03 20.28 -11.63
N VAL A 108 -19.71 21.45 -11.09
CA VAL A 108 -20.53 22.66 -11.18
C VAL A 108 -20.68 23.11 -12.63
N GLU A 109 -19.61 23.06 -13.42
CA GLU A 109 -19.63 23.37 -14.85
C GLU A 109 -20.58 22.43 -15.61
N GLN A 110 -20.48 21.12 -15.38
CA GLN A 110 -21.32 20.14 -16.07
C GLN A 110 -22.76 20.10 -15.57
N ALA A 111 -22.98 20.27 -14.27
CA ALA A 111 -24.31 20.34 -13.68
C ALA A 111 -25.03 21.63 -14.10
N ALA A 112 -24.27 22.68 -14.43
CA ALA A 112 -24.75 24.01 -14.77
C ALA A 112 -25.89 24.48 -13.85
N PRO A 113 -25.72 24.43 -12.51
CA PRO A 113 -26.83 24.65 -11.60
C PRO A 113 -27.23 26.13 -11.62
N ARG A 114 -28.49 26.42 -11.28
CA ARG A 114 -28.94 27.78 -10.97
C ARG A 114 -28.26 28.29 -9.71
N LEU A 115 -28.22 27.46 -8.66
CA LEU A 115 -27.61 27.80 -7.38
C LEU A 115 -26.53 26.80 -6.96
N VAL A 116 -25.50 27.30 -6.30
CA VAL A 116 -24.57 26.49 -5.52
C VAL A 116 -24.82 26.80 -4.04
N VAL A 117 -25.21 25.78 -3.27
CA VAL A 117 -25.62 25.90 -1.87
C VAL A 117 -24.51 25.35 -0.98
N THR A 118 -24.15 26.09 0.08
CA THR A 118 -23.09 25.69 1.01
C THR A 118 -23.38 26.12 2.44
N SER A 119 -22.52 25.73 3.38
CA SER A 119 -22.56 26.14 4.79
C SER A 119 -21.50 27.21 5.09
N PRO A 120 -21.64 28.00 6.16
CA PRO A 120 -20.73 29.10 6.48
C PRO A 120 -19.25 28.67 6.51
N GLU A 121 -18.97 27.50 7.07
CA GLU A 121 -17.62 26.96 7.21
C GLU A 121 -16.94 26.58 5.87
N PHE A 122 -17.71 26.41 4.79
CA PHE A 122 -17.18 26.10 3.45
C PHE A 122 -17.40 27.21 2.42
N GLU A 123 -17.97 28.35 2.81
CA GLU A 123 -18.31 29.44 1.91
C GLU A 123 -17.13 29.87 1.03
N THR A 124 -15.99 30.23 1.63
CA THR A 124 -14.81 30.68 0.90
C THR A 124 -14.30 29.62 -0.07
N PHE A 125 -14.32 28.36 0.36
CA PHE A 125 -13.84 27.24 -0.46
C PHE A 125 -14.76 27.00 -1.67
N VAL A 126 -16.07 26.95 -1.45
CA VAL A 126 -17.06 26.73 -2.52
C VAL A 126 -17.08 27.90 -3.50
N ARG A 127 -16.93 29.14 -3.01
CA ARG A 127 -16.77 30.32 -3.85
C ARG A 127 -15.59 30.18 -4.80
N ASN A 128 -14.44 29.71 -4.33
CA ASN A 128 -13.28 29.46 -5.18
C ASN A 128 -13.58 28.41 -6.27
N ALA A 129 -14.32 27.35 -5.95
CA ALA A 129 -14.76 26.36 -6.93
C ALA A 129 -15.76 26.93 -7.95
N CYS A 130 -16.69 27.80 -7.53
CA CYS A 130 -17.57 28.53 -8.44
C CYS A 130 -16.79 29.41 -9.42
N VAL A 131 -15.82 30.19 -8.91
CA VAL A 131 -14.95 31.03 -9.74
C VAL A 131 -14.15 30.18 -10.74
N ALA A 132 -13.59 29.05 -10.29
CA ALA A 132 -12.87 28.11 -11.15
C ALA A 132 -13.78 27.48 -12.22
N ALA A 133 -15.08 27.32 -11.95
CA ALA A 133 -16.10 26.90 -12.92
C ALA A 133 -16.58 28.03 -13.84
N GLY A 134 -15.99 29.24 -13.75
CA GLY A 134 -16.36 30.39 -14.57
C GLY A 134 -17.63 31.11 -14.13
N ARG A 135 -18.11 30.86 -12.90
CA ARG A 135 -19.28 31.56 -12.34
C ARG A 135 -18.90 32.90 -11.74
N THR A 136 -19.81 33.86 -11.84
CA THR A 136 -19.68 35.21 -11.25
C THR A 136 -20.69 35.48 -10.16
N ASP A 137 -21.68 34.61 -9.98
CA ASP A 137 -22.65 34.67 -8.90
C ASP A 137 -22.13 33.99 -7.63
N GLU A 138 -22.67 34.44 -6.51
CA GLU A 138 -22.24 34.09 -5.17
C GLU A 138 -22.95 32.81 -4.69
N PRO A 139 -22.25 31.87 -4.01
CA PRO A 139 -22.91 30.70 -3.46
C PRO A 139 -23.91 31.11 -2.37
N VAL A 140 -25.03 30.40 -2.29
CA VAL A 140 -26.04 30.60 -1.25
C VAL A 140 -25.61 29.89 0.02
N VAL A 141 -25.31 30.67 1.05
CA VAL A 141 -24.86 30.17 2.35
C VAL A 141 -26.06 29.92 3.25
N VAL A 142 -26.20 28.67 3.70
CA VAL A 142 -27.23 28.24 4.66
C VAL A 142 -26.65 28.27 6.07
N ASP A 143 -26.82 29.40 6.75
CA ASP A 143 -26.55 29.51 8.19
C ASP A 143 -27.82 29.20 8.98
N ALA A 144 -27.85 28.03 9.64
CA ALA A 144 -28.98 27.60 10.43
C ALA A 144 -29.36 28.56 11.57
N ALA A 145 -28.39 29.31 12.11
CA ALA A 145 -28.66 30.30 13.16
C ALA A 145 -29.33 31.57 12.62
N ALA A 146 -29.17 31.85 11.33
CA ALA A 146 -29.76 33.01 10.66
C ALA A 146 -31.10 32.70 9.98
N LEU A 147 -31.49 31.42 9.89
CA LEU A 147 -32.78 31.02 9.34
C LEU A 147 -33.93 31.40 10.29
N PRO A 148 -35.08 31.83 9.75
CA PRO A 148 -36.26 32.05 10.58
C PRO A 148 -36.69 30.74 11.26
N ALA A 149 -37.12 30.84 12.53
CA ALA A 149 -37.52 29.67 13.31
C ALA A 149 -38.80 28.99 12.79
N ALA A 150 -39.59 29.67 11.97
CA ALA A 150 -40.79 29.13 11.33
C ALA A 150 -40.90 29.62 9.89
N PRO A 151 -41.22 28.74 8.93
CA PRO A 151 -41.40 29.12 7.54
C PRO A 151 -42.70 29.90 7.35
N VAL A 152 -42.71 30.82 6.39
CA VAL A 152 -43.88 31.59 5.96
C VAL A 152 -44.74 30.78 4.98
N THR A 153 -44.12 29.97 4.10
CA THR A 153 -44.78 29.25 3.01
C THR A 153 -44.38 27.77 2.98
N ARG A 154 -45.37 26.87 2.97
CA ARG A 154 -45.20 25.41 2.88
C ARG A 154 -45.85 24.84 1.61
N GLU A 155 -45.38 25.32 0.47
CA GLU A 155 -45.91 24.92 -0.84
C GLU A 155 -44.82 24.22 -1.64
N LEU A 156 -45.12 23.00 -2.13
CA LEU A 156 -44.25 22.32 -3.08
C LEU A 156 -44.42 22.94 -4.46
N ALA A 157 -43.32 23.32 -5.09
CA ALA A 157 -43.35 23.71 -6.49
C ALA A 157 -43.49 22.48 -7.40
N GLU A 158 -43.98 22.70 -8.62
CA GLU A 158 -44.02 21.68 -9.68
C GLU A 158 -42.62 21.11 -9.91
N ALA A 159 -42.49 19.77 -9.91
CA ALA A 159 -41.18 19.15 -10.02
C ALA A 159 -40.73 19.06 -11.49
N SER A 160 -39.42 19.14 -11.69
CA SER A 160 -38.79 18.76 -12.94
C SER A 160 -38.89 17.25 -13.19
N GLU A 161 -38.80 16.82 -14.46
CA GLU A 161 -38.70 15.40 -14.82
C GLU A 161 -37.55 14.68 -14.08
N VAL A 162 -36.39 15.33 -14.03
CA VAL A 162 -35.19 14.85 -13.33
C VAL A 162 -35.29 15.25 -11.86
N ALA A 163 -35.22 14.29 -10.95
CA ALA A 163 -35.16 14.56 -9.51
C ALA A 163 -33.72 14.80 -9.05
N LEU A 164 -32.80 13.97 -9.55
CA LEU A 164 -31.43 13.88 -9.05
C LEU A 164 -30.43 13.82 -10.21
N LEU A 165 -29.40 14.66 -10.15
CA LEU A 165 -28.17 14.48 -10.91
C LEU A 165 -27.13 13.83 -10.02
N GLN A 166 -26.99 12.50 -10.14
CA GLN A 166 -26.00 11.76 -9.37
C GLN A 166 -24.69 11.74 -10.15
N PHE A 167 -23.69 12.48 -9.68
CA PHE A 167 -22.38 12.45 -10.32
C PHE A 167 -21.65 11.15 -10.00
N THR A 168 -21.26 10.44 -11.04
CA THR A 168 -20.33 9.32 -10.93
C THR A 168 -18.94 9.81 -11.34
N SER A 169 -17.94 9.32 -10.61
CA SER A 169 -16.52 9.63 -10.76
C SER A 169 -15.91 8.91 -11.97
N GLY A 170 -16.59 8.91 -13.11
CA GLY A 170 -16.35 8.07 -14.28
C GLY A 170 -14.88 7.75 -14.54
N SER A 171 -14.62 6.52 -14.99
CA SER A 171 -13.29 6.01 -15.33
C SER A 171 -12.61 6.77 -16.48
N SER A 172 -13.03 7.97 -16.87
CA SER A 172 -12.51 8.75 -17.99
C SER A 172 -12.06 10.17 -17.63
N GLY A 173 -11.98 10.52 -16.34
CA GLY A 173 -11.38 11.77 -15.85
C GLY A 173 -12.39 12.92 -15.67
N ALA A 174 -13.30 13.13 -16.62
CA ALA A 174 -14.40 14.09 -16.47
C ALA A 174 -15.56 13.51 -15.65
N PRO A 175 -16.14 14.27 -14.69
CA PRO A 175 -17.37 13.87 -14.02
C PRO A 175 -18.50 13.61 -15.04
N ARG A 176 -19.52 12.83 -14.66
CA ARG A 176 -20.76 12.68 -15.44
C ARG A 176 -21.96 12.62 -14.52
N GLY A 177 -22.93 13.50 -14.73
CA GLY A 177 -24.17 13.51 -13.97
C GLY A 177 -25.17 12.52 -14.55
N VAL A 178 -25.50 11.46 -13.81
CA VAL A 178 -26.59 10.55 -14.15
C VAL A 178 -27.92 11.23 -13.87
N ARG A 179 -28.79 11.31 -14.89
CA ARG A 179 -30.12 11.93 -14.81
C ARG A 179 -31.14 10.93 -14.29
N VAL A 180 -31.41 10.97 -12.99
CA VAL A 180 -32.39 10.12 -12.31
C VAL A 180 -33.72 10.86 -12.24
N SER A 181 -34.77 10.31 -12.84
CA SER A 181 -36.12 10.85 -12.76
C SER A 181 -36.79 10.55 -11.42
N TRP A 182 -37.90 11.24 -11.12
CA TRP A 182 -38.75 10.89 -9.96
C TRP A 182 -39.24 9.45 -10.03
N HIS A 183 -39.63 9.00 -11.22
CA HIS A 183 -40.06 7.63 -11.45
C HIS A 183 -38.95 6.63 -11.11
N ASN A 184 -37.73 6.86 -11.62
CA ASN A 184 -36.59 6.00 -11.33
C ASN A 184 -36.31 5.90 -9.82
N LEU A 185 -36.34 7.05 -9.14
CA LEU A 185 -36.06 7.16 -7.71
C LEU A 185 -37.13 6.49 -6.85
N ALA A 186 -38.41 6.81 -7.08
CA ALA A 186 -39.54 6.24 -6.35
C ALA A 186 -39.60 4.71 -6.55
N ASN A 187 -39.41 4.24 -7.78
CA ASN A 187 -39.36 2.81 -8.07
C ASN A 187 -38.22 2.10 -7.34
N ASN A 188 -37.01 2.68 -7.32
CA ASN A 188 -35.88 2.05 -6.64
C ASN A 188 -36.05 2.01 -5.12
N ILE A 189 -36.58 3.09 -4.51
CA ILE A 189 -36.92 3.14 -3.08
C ILE A 189 -37.97 2.08 -2.74
N ALA A 190 -39.06 2.00 -3.51
CA ALA A 190 -40.10 0.99 -3.29
C ALA A 190 -39.56 -0.45 -3.43
N MET A 191 -38.70 -0.67 -4.42
CA MET A 191 -38.02 -1.95 -4.62
C MET A 191 -37.11 -2.29 -3.42
N ILE A 192 -36.31 -1.33 -2.93
CA ILE A 192 -35.45 -1.51 -1.75
C ILE A 192 -36.30 -1.84 -0.51
N THR A 193 -37.36 -1.06 -0.22
CA THR A 193 -38.31 -1.32 0.89
C THR A 193 -38.80 -2.76 0.87
N ARG A 194 -39.19 -3.25 -0.32
CA ARG A 194 -39.70 -4.61 -0.51
C ARG A 194 -38.61 -5.67 -0.30
N LEU A 195 -37.42 -5.45 -0.86
CA LEU A 195 -36.34 -6.44 -0.85
C LEU A 195 -35.72 -6.63 0.54
N ILE A 196 -35.62 -5.57 1.34
CA ILE A 196 -35.08 -5.65 2.71
C ILE A 196 -36.14 -6.03 3.75
N ASP A 197 -37.38 -6.33 3.32
CA ASP A 197 -38.55 -6.60 4.17
C ASP A 197 -38.67 -5.54 5.29
N TRP A 198 -38.66 -4.27 4.89
CA TRP A 198 -38.75 -3.14 5.81
C TRP A 198 -40.15 -3.09 6.43
N ARG A 199 -40.21 -3.03 7.77
CA ARG A 199 -41.48 -3.00 8.49
C ARG A 199 -41.72 -1.66 9.18
N PRO A 200 -43.00 -1.28 9.39
CA PRO A 200 -43.32 -0.09 10.16
C PRO A 200 -42.69 -0.14 11.56
N GLY A 201 -42.09 0.98 11.98
CA GLY A 201 -41.41 1.11 13.28
C GLY A 201 -39.98 0.58 13.33
N GLU A 202 -39.45 0.02 12.24
CA GLU A 202 -38.03 -0.34 12.14
C GLU A 202 -37.18 0.87 11.78
N SER A 203 -35.91 0.84 12.20
CA SER A 203 -34.96 1.95 12.06
C SER A 203 -33.74 1.52 11.26
N MET A 204 -32.99 2.49 10.75
CA MET A 204 -31.75 2.26 10.00
C MET A 204 -30.57 3.02 10.59
N VAL A 205 -29.38 2.45 10.44
CA VAL A 205 -28.12 3.12 10.75
C VAL A 205 -27.23 3.18 9.51
N SER A 206 -26.60 4.33 9.28
CA SER A 206 -25.64 4.49 8.19
C SER A 206 -24.55 5.49 8.54
N TRP A 207 -23.33 5.16 8.13
CA TRP A 207 -22.18 6.07 8.14
C TRP A 207 -21.78 6.48 6.72
N LEU A 208 -22.51 5.99 5.71
CA LEU A 208 -22.17 6.17 4.31
C LEU A 208 -22.37 7.64 3.90
N PRO A 209 -21.47 8.17 3.06
CA PRO A 209 -21.58 9.55 2.61
C PRO A 209 -22.87 9.78 1.81
N LEU A 210 -23.56 10.89 2.10
CA LEU A 210 -24.84 11.22 1.46
C LEU A 210 -24.71 11.74 0.02
N TYR A 211 -23.49 11.83 -0.49
CA TYR A 211 -23.18 12.18 -1.87
C TYR A 211 -22.81 10.97 -2.72
N HIS A 212 -22.88 9.76 -2.15
CA HIS A 212 -22.85 8.50 -2.89
C HIS A 212 -24.24 7.87 -2.95
N ASP A 213 -24.56 7.18 -4.05
CA ASP A 213 -25.84 6.52 -4.28
C ASP A 213 -26.29 5.62 -3.11
N MET A 214 -25.41 4.78 -2.56
CA MET A 214 -25.77 3.83 -1.50
C MET A 214 -26.09 4.51 -0.18
N GLY A 215 -25.39 5.60 0.16
CA GLY A 215 -25.69 6.40 1.35
C GLY A 215 -26.91 7.30 1.14
N LEU A 216 -27.03 7.90 -0.04
CA LEU A 216 -28.13 8.78 -0.39
C LEU A 216 -29.44 8.00 -0.56
N VAL A 217 -29.54 7.15 -1.58
CA VAL A 217 -30.76 6.42 -1.93
C VAL A 217 -30.99 5.29 -0.93
N GLY A 218 -29.96 4.47 -0.67
CA GLY A 218 -30.08 3.23 0.09
C GLY A 218 -30.22 3.41 1.60
N ALA A 219 -29.81 4.58 2.14
CA ALA A 219 -29.99 4.89 3.54
C ALA A 219 -30.85 6.12 3.81
N PHE A 220 -30.39 7.29 3.35
CA PHE A 220 -31.02 8.55 3.73
C PHE A 220 -32.43 8.71 3.15
N LEU A 221 -32.56 8.66 1.83
CA LEU A 221 -33.86 8.78 1.17
C LEU A 221 -34.77 7.63 1.54
N GLN A 222 -34.24 6.41 1.67
CA GLN A 222 -34.98 5.26 2.18
C GLN A 222 -35.58 5.54 3.57
N GLY A 223 -34.76 5.95 4.54
CA GLY A 223 -35.22 6.20 5.92
C GLY A 223 -36.19 7.37 6.02
N VAL A 224 -35.88 8.49 5.36
CA VAL A 224 -36.72 9.70 5.37
C VAL A 224 -38.05 9.48 4.65
N THR A 225 -38.04 8.83 3.49
CA THR A 225 -39.27 8.50 2.74
C THR A 225 -40.19 7.59 3.55
N ASN A 226 -39.63 6.64 4.30
CA ASN A 226 -40.40 5.78 5.20
C ASN A 226 -40.72 6.44 6.55
N GLN A 227 -40.29 7.69 6.78
CA GLN A 227 -40.44 8.44 8.02
C GLN A 227 -40.04 7.62 9.26
N ALA A 228 -38.92 6.92 9.18
CA ALA A 228 -38.43 6.03 10.22
C ALA A 228 -37.24 6.61 10.97
N ASP A 229 -36.97 6.17 12.20
CA ASP A 229 -35.75 6.61 12.87
C ASP A 229 -34.50 6.22 12.07
N LEU A 230 -33.65 7.22 11.82
CA LEU A 230 -32.45 7.05 11.02
C LEU A 230 -31.24 7.63 11.77
N TYR A 231 -30.33 6.73 12.13
CA TYR A 231 -29.07 7.01 12.81
C TYR A 231 -27.98 7.27 11.76
N LEU A 232 -27.59 8.53 11.61
CA LEU A 232 -26.57 8.95 10.67
C LEU A 232 -25.30 9.40 11.38
N MET A 233 -24.17 8.89 10.92
CA MET A 233 -22.85 9.40 11.28
C MET A 233 -22.03 9.69 10.04
N ARG A 234 -20.97 10.47 10.19
CA ARG A 234 -20.05 10.77 9.09
C ARG A 234 -19.03 9.63 8.92
N PRO A 235 -18.46 9.45 7.72
CA PRO A 235 -17.43 8.44 7.49
C PRO A 235 -16.21 8.57 8.42
N ASP A 236 -15.79 9.80 8.75
CA ASP A 236 -14.68 10.05 9.68
C ASP A 236 -15.00 9.58 11.10
N GLN A 237 -16.25 9.75 11.55
CA GLN A 237 -16.71 9.31 12.87
C GLN A 237 -16.72 7.77 12.96
N PHE A 238 -17.17 7.07 11.90
CA PHE A 238 -17.11 5.60 11.83
C PHE A 238 -15.66 5.07 11.87
N VAL A 239 -14.74 5.69 11.12
CA VAL A 239 -13.33 5.31 11.13
C VAL A 239 -12.66 5.57 12.48
N ARG A 240 -13.12 6.58 13.22
CA ARG A 240 -12.60 6.90 14.57
C ARG A 240 -13.12 5.90 15.61
N ASP A 241 -14.43 5.64 15.61
CA ASP A 241 -15.10 4.75 16.56
C ASP A 241 -16.08 3.79 15.84
N PRO A 242 -15.58 2.67 15.30
CA PRO A 242 -16.43 1.66 14.66
C PRO A 242 -17.41 0.99 15.63
N ILE A 243 -17.17 1.03 16.94
CA ILE A 243 -18.06 0.44 17.95
C ILE A 243 -19.35 1.27 18.03
N ARG A 244 -19.30 2.57 17.79
CA ARG A 244 -20.50 3.43 17.73
C ARG A 244 -21.52 2.96 16.71
N TRP A 245 -21.04 2.46 15.56
CA TRP A 245 -21.92 1.85 14.56
C TRP A 245 -22.61 0.62 15.15
N LEU A 246 -21.85 -0.30 15.78
CA LEU A 246 -22.37 -1.48 16.49
C LEU A 246 -23.32 -1.13 17.65
N ARG A 247 -23.12 -0.01 18.36
CA ARG A 247 -24.07 0.46 19.38
C ARG A 247 -25.38 0.94 18.76
N ALA A 248 -25.33 1.67 17.64
CA ALA A 248 -26.56 2.04 16.94
C ALA A 248 -27.30 0.81 16.36
N MET A 249 -26.59 -0.29 16.09
CA MET A 249 -27.20 -1.56 15.69
C MET A 249 -28.13 -2.16 16.75
N THR A 250 -27.98 -1.80 18.03
CA THR A 250 -28.91 -2.27 19.07
C THR A 250 -30.27 -1.57 19.00
N HIS A 251 -30.37 -0.47 18.24
CA HIS A 251 -31.59 0.31 18.03
C HIS A 251 -32.14 0.17 16.61
N ALA A 252 -31.27 0.02 15.61
CA ALA A 252 -31.62 -0.10 14.20
C ALA A 252 -31.55 -1.54 13.68
N GLN A 253 -32.47 -1.91 12.79
CA GLN A 253 -32.57 -3.26 12.23
C GLN A 253 -31.93 -3.38 10.84
N HIS A 254 -31.69 -2.22 10.21
CA HIS A 254 -31.19 -2.14 8.84
C HIS A 254 -29.92 -1.31 8.74
N ALA A 255 -28.98 -1.73 7.91
CA ALA A 255 -27.81 -0.94 7.56
C ALA A 255 -27.29 -1.33 6.18
N PRO A 256 -26.93 -0.38 5.31
CA PRO A 256 -26.12 -0.66 4.13
C PRO A 256 -24.63 -0.49 4.45
N SER A 257 -23.78 -1.31 3.84
CA SER A 257 -22.33 -1.21 3.99
C SER A 257 -21.57 -1.82 2.80
N PRO A 258 -20.41 -1.28 2.42
CA PRO A 258 -19.43 -2.01 1.61
C PRO A 258 -18.83 -3.18 2.40
N SER A 259 -18.24 -4.15 1.69
CA SER A 259 -17.63 -5.34 2.29
C SER A 259 -16.46 -4.99 3.21
N PHE A 260 -15.59 -4.06 2.79
CA PHE A 260 -14.36 -3.73 3.51
C PHE A 260 -14.61 -3.26 4.94
N ALA A 261 -15.75 -2.61 5.19
CA ALA A 261 -16.08 -2.07 6.49
C ALA A 261 -16.33 -3.19 7.52
N LEU A 262 -16.80 -4.36 7.07
CA LEU A 262 -16.97 -5.54 7.92
C LEU A 262 -15.62 -6.09 8.35
N GLY A 263 -14.68 -6.25 7.42
CA GLY A 263 -13.30 -6.63 7.73
C GLY A 263 -12.60 -5.60 8.62
N TYR A 264 -12.84 -4.30 8.39
CA TYR A 264 -12.33 -3.21 9.22
C TYR A 264 -12.82 -3.30 10.68
N VAL A 265 -14.13 -3.51 10.88
CA VAL A 265 -14.71 -3.69 12.21
C VAL A 265 -14.13 -4.94 12.88
N ALA A 266 -14.09 -6.08 12.17
CA ALA A 266 -13.54 -7.33 12.69
C ALA A 266 -12.06 -7.21 13.11
N HIS A 267 -11.30 -6.32 12.45
CA HIS A 267 -9.89 -6.07 12.77
C HIS A 267 -9.69 -5.06 13.90
N ARG A 268 -10.55 -4.05 14.02
CA ARG A 268 -10.38 -2.94 14.99
C ARG A 268 -11.08 -3.16 16.32
N VAL A 269 -12.16 -3.94 16.35
CA VAL A 269 -13.00 -4.14 17.53
C VAL A 269 -12.64 -5.46 18.19
N ARG A 270 -12.41 -5.44 19.50
CA ARG A 270 -12.13 -6.67 20.26
C ARG A 270 -13.43 -7.23 20.84
N PRO A 271 -13.54 -8.55 21.05
CA PRO A 271 -14.75 -9.15 21.61
C PRO A 271 -15.20 -8.55 22.95
N GLU A 272 -14.27 -8.11 23.80
CA GLU A 272 -14.57 -7.46 25.07
C GLU A 272 -15.24 -6.08 24.92
N ASP A 273 -14.99 -5.37 23.82
CA ASP A 273 -15.49 -4.01 23.59
C ASP A 273 -16.99 -4.00 23.21
N ILE A 274 -17.56 -5.16 22.89
CA ILE A 274 -18.97 -5.35 22.48
C ILE A 274 -19.70 -6.37 23.35
N ALA A 275 -19.12 -6.74 24.49
CA ALA A 275 -19.61 -7.83 25.33
C ALA A 275 -21.03 -7.58 25.89
N ASP A 276 -21.43 -6.32 26.04
CA ASP A 276 -22.73 -5.88 26.55
C ASP A 276 -23.80 -5.67 25.46
N LEU A 277 -23.43 -5.76 24.19
CA LEU A 277 -24.36 -5.52 23.08
C LEU A 277 -25.23 -6.75 22.78
N ASP A 278 -26.49 -6.51 22.46
CA ASP A 278 -27.41 -7.47 21.86
C ASP A 278 -27.68 -7.10 20.40
N LEU A 279 -27.17 -7.92 19.49
CA LEU A 279 -27.26 -7.74 18.04
C LEU A 279 -28.27 -8.73 17.41
N SER A 280 -29.08 -9.42 18.22
CA SER A 280 -30.09 -10.38 17.73
C SER A 280 -31.27 -9.75 17.00
N GLY A 281 -31.50 -8.44 17.21
CA GLY A 281 -32.57 -7.68 16.55
C GLY A 281 -32.33 -7.37 15.07
N TRP A 282 -31.14 -7.70 14.54
CA TRP A 282 -30.74 -7.33 13.19
C TRP A 282 -31.48 -8.10 12.10
N ARG A 283 -31.92 -7.37 11.07
CA ARG A 283 -32.73 -7.92 9.98
C ARG A 283 -32.00 -7.90 8.66
N THR A 284 -31.43 -6.74 8.30
CA THR A 284 -30.78 -6.56 7.02
C THR A 284 -29.49 -5.76 7.16
N LEU A 285 -28.38 -6.43 6.86
CA LEU A 285 -27.12 -5.79 6.55
C LEU A 285 -26.89 -5.92 5.03
N ALA A 286 -27.27 -4.88 4.30
CA ALA A 286 -27.16 -4.85 2.84
C ALA A 286 -25.71 -4.60 2.42
N ILE A 287 -25.10 -5.58 1.75
CA ILE A 287 -23.69 -5.53 1.36
C ILE A 287 -23.56 -5.44 -0.15
N GLY A 288 -22.85 -4.43 -0.63
CA GLY A 288 -22.65 -4.20 -2.06
C GLY A 288 -21.68 -3.05 -2.32
N SER A 289 -21.85 -2.37 -3.46
CA SER A 289 -21.01 -1.27 -3.98
C SER A 289 -19.58 -1.65 -4.42
N GLU A 290 -19.06 -2.79 -3.99
CA GLU A 290 -17.77 -3.34 -4.36
C GLU A 290 -17.84 -4.88 -4.39
N PRO A 291 -16.81 -5.59 -4.90
CA PRO A 291 -16.76 -7.05 -4.77
C PRO A 291 -16.91 -7.47 -3.30
N VAL A 292 -17.85 -8.38 -3.05
CA VAL A 292 -18.17 -8.84 -1.70
C VAL A 292 -17.23 -9.99 -1.34
N GLU A 293 -16.45 -9.81 -0.28
CA GLU A 293 -15.47 -10.78 0.16
C GLU A 293 -16.06 -11.73 1.20
N VAL A 294 -16.05 -13.04 0.91
CA VAL A 294 -16.53 -14.06 1.87
C VAL A 294 -15.74 -13.98 3.19
N ALA A 295 -14.44 -13.65 3.13
CA ALA A 295 -13.60 -13.51 4.31
C ALA A 295 -14.08 -12.38 5.25
N ASP A 296 -14.51 -11.25 4.70
CA ASP A 296 -15.01 -10.11 5.49
C ASP A 296 -16.35 -10.47 6.16
N LEU A 297 -17.26 -11.10 5.42
CA LEU A 297 -18.55 -11.58 5.94
C LEU A 297 -18.34 -12.56 7.11
N GLN A 298 -17.46 -13.54 6.95
CA GLN A 298 -17.17 -14.54 7.98
C GLN A 298 -16.47 -13.92 9.19
N SER A 299 -15.51 -13.00 8.98
CA SER A 299 -14.77 -12.35 10.07
C SER A 299 -15.68 -11.48 10.93
N PHE A 300 -16.58 -10.73 10.30
CA PHE A 300 -17.59 -9.95 11.02
C PHE A 300 -18.54 -10.86 11.79
N ALA A 301 -19.06 -11.92 11.15
CA ALA A 301 -19.93 -12.89 11.81
C ALA A 301 -19.25 -13.62 12.98
N ASN A 302 -17.95 -13.87 12.91
CA ASN A 302 -17.20 -14.47 14.02
C ASN A 302 -17.07 -13.53 15.21
N LEU A 303 -16.90 -12.23 14.97
CA LEU A 303 -16.86 -11.20 16.02
C LEU A 303 -18.24 -10.98 16.65
N THR A 304 -19.28 -10.81 15.84
CA THR A 304 -20.60 -10.35 16.29
C THR A 304 -21.59 -11.49 16.57
N GLY A 305 -21.36 -12.69 16.02
CA GLY A 305 -22.19 -13.87 16.22
C GLY A 305 -22.43 -14.23 17.69
N PRO A 306 -21.40 -14.22 18.56
CA PRO A 306 -21.60 -14.43 20.00
C PRO A 306 -22.53 -13.41 20.67
N ARG A 307 -22.80 -12.26 20.03
CA ARG A 307 -23.73 -11.21 20.50
C ARG A 307 -25.10 -11.28 19.82
N GLY A 308 -25.39 -12.34 19.05
CA GLY A 308 -26.71 -12.60 18.47
C GLY A 308 -26.85 -12.23 16.99
N PHE A 309 -25.83 -11.62 16.36
CA PHE A 309 -25.87 -11.38 14.92
C PHE A 309 -25.90 -12.70 14.14
N SER A 310 -26.75 -12.78 13.10
CA SER A 310 -26.85 -13.94 12.21
C SER A 310 -26.40 -13.55 10.80
N MET A 311 -25.63 -14.41 10.15
CA MET A 311 -25.30 -14.29 8.72
C MET A 311 -26.54 -14.26 7.83
N GLY A 312 -27.68 -14.76 8.32
CA GLY A 312 -28.98 -14.64 7.63
C GLY A 312 -29.48 -13.21 7.47
N ALA A 313 -28.90 -12.24 8.20
CA ALA A 313 -29.17 -10.81 8.00
C ALA A 313 -28.42 -10.22 6.80
N PHE A 314 -27.38 -10.89 6.28
CA PHE A 314 -26.69 -10.39 5.09
C PHE A 314 -27.63 -10.39 3.88
N THR A 315 -27.68 -9.25 3.19
CA THR A 315 -28.39 -9.07 1.93
C THR A 315 -27.39 -8.58 0.89
N LEU A 316 -26.83 -9.51 0.11
CA LEU A 316 -25.85 -9.18 -0.91
C LEU A 316 -26.54 -8.58 -2.12
N ALA A 317 -26.06 -7.44 -2.61
CA ALA A 317 -26.71 -6.68 -3.66
C ALA A 317 -25.73 -6.17 -4.70
N TYR A 318 -26.19 -6.14 -5.96
CA TYR A 318 -25.51 -5.46 -7.06
C TYR A 318 -26.28 -4.19 -7.44
N GLY A 319 -25.53 -3.13 -7.77
CA GLY A 319 -26.10 -1.82 -7.97
C GLY A 319 -25.12 -0.77 -8.50
N LEU A 320 -25.67 0.26 -9.13
CA LEU A 320 -24.96 1.40 -9.71
C LEU A 320 -25.91 2.59 -9.89
N ALA A 321 -25.38 3.82 -9.78
CA ALA A 321 -26.14 5.06 -9.96
C ALA A 321 -26.90 5.13 -11.30
N GLU A 322 -26.39 4.53 -12.38
CA GLU A 322 -27.05 4.48 -13.69
C GLU A 322 -28.35 3.65 -13.67
N ALA A 323 -28.54 2.80 -12.65
CA ALA A 323 -29.79 2.12 -12.31
C ALA A 323 -30.39 2.69 -11.02
N THR A 324 -30.16 3.97 -10.74
CA THR A 324 -30.52 4.69 -9.50
C THR A 324 -29.71 4.23 -8.28
N LEU A 325 -29.82 2.96 -7.91
CA LEU A 325 -28.97 2.32 -6.90
C LEU A 325 -29.02 0.80 -7.03
N MET A 326 -30.06 0.15 -6.52
CA MET A 326 -30.09 -1.31 -6.39
C MET A 326 -30.64 -1.95 -7.66
N VAL A 327 -30.05 -3.07 -8.09
CA VAL A 327 -30.46 -3.83 -9.29
C VAL A 327 -30.90 -5.23 -8.90
N THR A 328 -30.05 -5.95 -8.14
CA THR A 328 -30.38 -7.28 -7.61
C THR A 328 -30.11 -7.35 -6.12
N SER A 329 -30.77 -8.29 -5.45
CA SER A 329 -30.63 -8.53 -4.02
C SER A 329 -30.80 -10.00 -3.70
N SER A 330 -29.94 -10.53 -2.82
CA SER A 330 -30.03 -11.90 -2.35
C SER A 330 -31.17 -12.02 -1.33
N PRO A 331 -31.90 -13.13 -1.31
CA PRO A 331 -32.94 -13.35 -0.30
C PRO A 331 -32.34 -13.38 1.11
N THR A 332 -32.97 -12.68 2.04
CA THR A 332 -32.63 -12.75 3.47
C THR A 332 -32.88 -14.15 4.03
N ARG A 333 -32.16 -14.50 5.10
CA ARG A 333 -32.28 -15.77 5.83
C ARG A 333 -32.07 -17.02 4.97
N ARG A 334 -31.33 -16.90 3.87
CA ARG A 334 -30.87 -18.04 3.07
C ARG A 334 -29.34 -18.10 3.08
N PRO A 335 -28.74 -19.30 2.99
CA PRO A 335 -27.30 -19.42 2.84
C PRO A 335 -26.81 -18.71 1.59
N ILE A 336 -25.69 -17.99 1.72
CA ILE A 336 -25.03 -17.26 0.66
C ILE A 336 -24.42 -18.27 -0.31
N THR A 337 -24.70 -18.13 -1.61
CA THR A 337 -24.02 -18.91 -2.65
C THR A 337 -22.60 -18.37 -2.82
N ALA A 338 -21.59 -19.21 -2.63
CA ALA A 338 -20.19 -18.89 -2.92
C ALA A 338 -19.66 -19.85 -3.98
N LEU A 339 -18.97 -19.32 -5.00
CA LEU A 339 -18.36 -20.10 -6.07
C LEU A 339 -16.84 -19.86 -6.09
N ARG A 340 -16.07 -20.92 -6.33
CA ARG A 340 -14.66 -20.80 -6.72
C ARG A 340 -14.57 -21.10 -8.22
N LEU A 341 -14.03 -20.17 -8.97
CA LEU A 341 -13.93 -20.27 -10.43
C LEU A 341 -12.53 -20.64 -10.89
N ASP A 342 -12.43 -21.23 -12.08
CA ASP A 342 -11.15 -21.37 -12.79
C ASP A 342 -10.85 -20.07 -13.55
N ASN A 343 -10.44 -19.04 -12.80
CA ASN A 343 -10.15 -17.69 -13.32
C ASN A 343 -9.25 -17.67 -14.57
N PRO A 344 -8.16 -18.46 -14.65
CA PRO A 344 -7.33 -18.54 -15.87
C PRO A 344 -8.07 -18.94 -17.15
N ASN A 345 -9.17 -19.69 -17.04
CA ASN A 345 -9.94 -20.24 -18.15
C ASN A 345 -11.24 -19.50 -18.44
N LEU A 346 -11.48 -18.35 -17.80
CA LEU A 346 -12.60 -17.48 -18.14
C LEU A 346 -12.44 -16.88 -19.55
N ARG A 347 -13.46 -17.05 -20.39
CA ARG A 347 -13.54 -16.48 -21.75
C ARG A 347 -14.92 -15.86 -21.95
N PHE A 348 -14.96 -14.67 -22.53
CA PHE A 348 -16.21 -13.98 -22.82
C PHE A 348 -16.99 -14.74 -23.91
N GLY A 349 -18.30 -14.87 -23.76
CA GLY A 349 -19.16 -15.68 -24.63
C GLY A 349 -19.07 -17.19 -24.37
N GLU A 350 -18.25 -17.66 -23.42
CA GLU A 350 -18.12 -19.07 -23.08
C GLU A 350 -18.64 -19.39 -21.67
N ARG A 351 -18.89 -20.68 -21.41
CA ARG A 351 -19.32 -21.15 -20.10
C ARG A 351 -18.23 -20.90 -19.05
N VAL A 352 -18.66 -20.43 -17.88
CA VAL A 352 -17.82 -20.20 -16.71
C VAL A 352 -17.50 -21.55 -16.03
N PRO A 353 -16.22 -21.95 -15.97
CA PRO A 353 -15.80 -23.14 -15.24
C PRO A 353 -15.86 -22.91 -13.72
N VAL A 354 -16.85 -23.51 -13.06
CA VAL A 354 -16.98 -23.54 -11.61
C VAL A 354 -16.19 -24.74 -11.07
N LEU A 355 -15.21 -24.48 -10.20
CA LEU A 355 -14.39 -25.50 -9.54
C LEU A 355 -15.05 -26.02 -8.27
N GLU A 356 -15.60 -25.12 -7.45
CA GLU A 356 -16.27 -25.46 -6.19
C GLU A 356 -17.51 -24.58 -5.99
N GLU A 357 -18.56 -25.14 -5.39
CA GLU A 357 -19.76 -24.43 -4.93
C GLU A 357 -19.90 -24.67 -3.42
N ALA A 358 -20.22 -23.62 -2.67
CA ALA A 358 -20.50 -23.69 -1.25
C ALA A 358 -21.73 -22.86 -0.86
N ARG A 359 -22.34 -23.24 0.25
CA ARG A 359 -23.43 -22.53 0.91
C ARG A 359 -22.91 -22.02 2.25
N VAL A 360 -22.77 -20.71 2.38
CA VAL A 360 -22.20 -20.07 3.57
C VAL A 360 -23.32 -19.53 4.44
N ASP A 361 -23.36 -19.95 5.69
CA ASP A 361 -24.34 -19.54 6.71
C ASP A 361 -23.71 -19.60 8.10
N ASP A 362 -24.50 -19.40 9.16
CA ASP A 362 -24.04 -19.42 10.56
C ASP A 362 -23.37 -20.74 10.99
N THR A 363 -23.63 -21.85 10.30
CA THR A 363 -23.09 -23.19 10.62
C THR A 363 -22.05 -23.68 9.63
N HIS A 364 -22.06 -23.19 8.39
CA HIS A 364 -21.18 -23.62 7.31
C HIS A 364 -20.27 -22.47 6.87
N ARG A 365 -18.96 -22.63 7.12
CA ARG A 365 -17.90 -21.70 6.70
C ARG A 365 -17.05 -22.32 5.60
N VAL A 366 -16.43 -21.47 4.78
CA VAL A 366 -15.48 -21.87 3.74
C VAL A 366 -14.08 -21.33 4.04
N ALA A 367 -13.08 -22.11 3.66
CA ALA A 367 -11.66 -21.78 3.81
C ALA A 367 -10.97 -21.59 2.46
N GLY A 368 -9.82 -20.91 2.49
CA GLY A 368 -9.05 -20.55 1.30
C GLY A 368 -9.62 -19.35 0.56
N SER A 369 -8.84 -18.80 -0.37
CA SER A 369 -9.20 -17.61 -1.16
C SER A 369 -9.90 -17.94 -2.48
N GLY A 370 -10.24 -16.91 -3.26
CA GLY A 370 -10.78 -17.05 -4.62
C GLY A 370 -12.28 -17.38 -4.68
N TRP A 371 -13.02 -17.14 -3.59
CA TRP A 371 -14.47 -17.26 -3.57
C TRP A 371 -15.12 -15.97 -4.05
N ILE A 372 -16.11 -16.08 -4.94
CA ILE A 372 -17.02 -15.00 -5.30
C ILE A 372 -18.42 -15.33 -4.81
N THR A 373 -19.21 -14.31 -4.45
CA THR A 373 -20.57 -14.48 -3.93
C THR A 373 -21.62 -14.17 -4.97
N GLY A 374 -22.76 -14.86 -4.88
CA GLY A 374 -23.97 -14.46 -5.59
C GLY A 374 -24.49 -13.13 -5.02
N LEU A 375 -24.78 -12.17 -5.90
CA LEU A 375 -25.30 -10.84 -5.57
C LEU A 375 -26.83 -10.76 -5.78
N GLY A 376 -27.49 -11.91 -5.69
CA GLY A 376 -28.94 -12.01 -5.74
C GLY A 376 -29.53 -12.11 -7.12
N PHE A 377 -30.85 -11.88 -7.18
CA PHE A 377 -31.67 -12.19 -8.35
C PHE A 377 -32.31 -10.94 -8.94
N SER A 378 -32.57 -11.00 -10.25
CA SER A 378 -33.41 -10.03 -10.95
C SER A 378 -34.79 -9.90 -10.29
N THR A 379 -35.35 -8.70 -10.38
CA THR A 379 -36.70 -8.38 -9.92
C THR A 379 -37.56 -7.91 -11.09
N PRO A 380 -38.90 -7.90 -10.96
CA PRO A 380 -39.78 -7.29 -11.96
C PRO A 380 -39.42 -5.83 -12.26
N GLU A 381 -38.95 -5.09 -11.25
CA GLU A 381 -38.61 -3.66 -11.32
C GLU A 381 -37.21 -3.41 -11.92
N SER A 382 -36.32 -4.41 -11.84
CA SER A 382 -34.96 -4.35 -12.38
C SER A 382 -34.45 -5.74 -12.74
N THR A 383 -34.30 -6.00 -14.04
CA THR A 383 -33.87 -7.28 -14.59
C THR A 383 -32.46 -7.19 -15.16
N VAL A 384 -31.62 -8.18 -14.81
CA VAL A 384 -30.29 -8.37 -15.39
C VAL A 384 -30.34 -9.48 -16.43
N THR A 385 -29.84 -9.17 -17.63
CA THR A 385 -29.44 -10.16 -18.64
C THR A 385 -27.95 -10.05 -18.91
N VAL A 386 -27.37 -11.12 -19.47
CA VAL A 386 -25.95 -11.17 -19.85
C VAL A 386 -25.88 -11.24 -21.36
N VAL A 387 -25.06 -10.41 -22.01
CA VAL A 387 -24.97 -10.34 -23.47
C VAL A 387 -23.55 -10.53 -24.00
N ASP A 388 -23.44 -10.97 -25.26
CA ASP A 388 -22.18 -11.06 -25.99
C ASP A 388 -21.74 -9.70 -26.59
N ASP A 389 -20.61 -9.70 -27.32
CA ASP A 389 -20.04 -8.50 -27.94
C ASP A 389 -20.97 -7.88 -29.03
N ASP A 390 -21.94 -8.65 -29.55
CA ASP A 390 -22.93 -8.21 -30.52
C ASP A 390 -24.27 -7.82 -29.86
N GLY A 391 -24.35 -7.84 -28.53
CA GLY A 391 -25.55 -7.53 -27.74
C GLY A 391 -26.60 -8.64 -27.70
N ARG A 392 -26.26 -9.88 -28.09
CA ARG A 392 -27.17 -11.03 -28.00
C ARG A 392 -27.15 -11.62 -26.60
N GLU A 393 -28.32 -11.95 -26.08
CA GLU A 393 -28.46 -12.56 -24.75
C GLU A 393 -27.81 -13.95 -24.71
N LEU A 394 -27.04 -14.17 -23.64
CA LEU A 394 -26.30 -15.39 -23.36
C LEU A 394 -27.03 -16.23 -22.31
N PRO A 395 -26.92 -17.56 -22.38
CA PRO A 395 -27.58 -18.44 -21.41
C PRO A 395 -26.89 -18.40 -20.04
N ASP A 396 -27.60 -18.90 -19.03
CA ASP A 396 -27.09 -19.10 -17.67
C ASP A 396 -25.76 -19.87 -17.67
N GLY A 397 -24.81 -19.41 -16.86
CA GLY A 397 -23.46 -19.93 -16.74
C GLY A 397 -22.48 -19.42 -17.79
N VAL A 398 -22.84 -18.46 -18.65
CA VAL A 398 -21.95 -17.90 -19.69
C VAL A 398 -21.49 -16.49 -19.32
N LEU A 399 -20.19 -16.21 -19.47
CA LEU A 399 -19.60 -14.91 -19.17
C LEU A 399 -19.92 -13.89 -20.27
N GLY A 400 -20.43 -12.72 -19.89
CA GLY A 400 -20.74 -11.63 -20.82
C GLY A 400 -20.82 -10.26 -20.14
N GLU A 401 -21.36 -9.28 -20.86
CA GLU A 401 -21.70 -7.95 -20.33
C GLU A 401 -23.03 -8.01 -19.59
N MET A 402 -23.09 -7.45 -18.38
CA MET A 402 -24.35 -7.30 -17.67
C MET A 402 -25.16 -6.12 -18.23
N VAL A 403 -26.37 -6.41 -18.67
CA VAL A 403 -27.34 -5.42 -19.16
C VAL A 403 -28.51 -5.38 -18.20
N VAL A 404 -28.81 -4.18 -17.71
CA VAL A 404 -29.92 -3.93 -16.81
C VAL A 404 -31.07 -3.29 -17.59
N THR A 405 -32.28 -3.78 -17.36
CA THR A 405 -33.52 -3.21 -17.86
C THR A 405 -34.50 -3.03 -16.70
N GLY A 406 -35.39 -2.07 -16.81
CA GLY A 406 -36.43 -1.82 -15.80
C GLY A 406 -36.53 -0.35 -15.41
N ASP A 407 -37.52 -0.04 -14.58
CA ASP A 407 -37.97 1.32 -14.30
C ASP A 407 -36.98 2.12 -13.44
N SER A 408 -35.98 1.46 -12.84
CA SER A 408 -34.88 2.14 -12.13
C SER A 408 -33.73 2.57 -13.04
N VAL A 409 -33.72 2.20 -14.33
CA VAL A 409 -32.69 2.66 -15.28
C VAL A 409 -32.86 4.17 -15.54
N ALA A 410 -31.79 4.91 -15.30
CA ALA A 410 -31.77 6.37 -15.44
C ALA A 410 -32.01 6.83 -16.89
N LEU A 411 -32.33 8.11 -17.07
CA LEU A 411 -32.64 8.69 -18.39
C LEU A 411 -31.40 8.85 -19.29
N GLY A 412 -30.18 8.72 -18.73
CA GLY A 412 -28.92 8.98 -19.41
C GLY A 412 -28.01 9.91 -18.61
N TYR A 413 -26.96 10.43 -19.26
CA TYR A 413 -26.03 11.38 -18.65
C TYR A 413 -26.33 12.82 -19.06
N SER A 414 -25.93 13.80 -18.24
CA SER A 414 -25.89 15.21 -18.60
C SER A 414 -24.65 15.55 -19.45
N GLY A 415 -24.83 16.36 -20.51
CA GLY A 415 -23.75 16.81 -21.39
C GLY A 415 -23.55 15.98 -22.68
N VAL A 416 -22.50 16.29 -23.44
CA VAL A 416 -22.21 15.66 -24.75
C VAL A 416 -21.78 14.20 -24.56
N PRO A 417 -22.37 13.23 -25.30
CA PRO A 417 -21.94 11.84 -25.26
C PRO A 417 -20.46 11.72 -25.64
N THR A 418 -19.62 11.34 -24.69
CA THR A 418 -18.23 10.99 -25.00
C THR A 418 -18.20 9.55 -25.50
N ALA A 419 -17.73 9.31 -26.73
CA ALA A 419 -17.67 8.01 -27.40
C ALA A 419 -16.79 6.94 -26.72
N ALA A 420 -16.26 7.20 -25.52
CA ALA A 420 -15.21 6.41 -24.87
C ALA A 420 -15.62 5.73 -23.54
N SER A 421 -16.90 5.77 -23.14
CA SER A 421 -17.35 5.12 -21.90
C SER A 421 -17.89 3.71 -22.14
N SER A 422 -17.50 2.76 -21.28
CA SER A 422 -18.02 1.39 -21.29
C SER A 422 -19.45 1.30 -20.75
N THR A 423 -19.84 2.18 -19.81
CA THR A 423 -21.20 2.25 -19.28
C THR A 423 -22.04 3.18 -20.14
N ARG A 424 -23.14 2.66 -20.72
CA ARG A 424 -24.02 3.39 -21.63
C ARG A 424 -25.47 3.01 -21.41
N ILE A 425 -26.35 3.99 -21.61
CA ILE A 425 -27.80 3.79 -21.58
C ILE A 425 -28.30 4.00 -23.00
N GLU A 426 -28.84 2.94 -23.61
CA GLU A 426 -29.29 2.92 -25.00
C GLU A 426 -30.68 2.31 -25.06
N ASN A 427 -31.65 3.05 -25.60
CA ASN A 427 -33.03 2.60 -25.75
C ASN A 427 -33.65 2.04 -24.44
N GLY A 428 -33.38 2.70 -23.30
CA GLY A 428 -33.87 2.29 -21.97
C GLY A 428 -33.17 1.05 -21.38
N ARG A 429 -32.12 0.54 -22.04
CA ARG A 429 -31.26 -0.53 -21.50
C ARG A 429 -29.95 0.05 -21.01
N LEU A 430 -29.56 -0.30 -19.79
CA LEU A 430 -28.28 0.04 -19.23
C LEU A 430 -27.30 -1.09 -19.51
N TYR A 431 -26.37 -0.83 -20.42
CA TYR A 431 -25.17 -1.63 -20.54
C TYR A 431 -24.20 -1.13 -19.46
N SER A 432 -24.10 -1.92 -18.39
CA SER A 432 -23.40 -1.51 -17.16
C SER A 432 -21.90 -1.29 -17.39
N GLY A 433 -21.33 -1.93 -18.42
CA GLY A 433 -19.89 -2.05 -18.55
C GLY A 433 -19.29 -2.90 -17.44
N ASP A 434 -20.05 -3.81 -16.83
CA ASP A 434 -19.60 -4.79 -15.84
C ASP A 434 -19.68 -6.21 -16.43
N ALA A 435 -18.63 -7.00 -16.25
CA ALA A 435 -18.53 -8.38 -16.71
C ALA A 435 -19.04 -9.32 -15.62
N GLY A 436 -19.90 -10.24 -16.02
CA GLY A 436 -20.53 -11.17 -15.10
C GLY A 436 -21.23 -12.30 -15.83
N PHE A 437 -21.88 -13.15 -15.04
CA PHE A 437 -22.67 -14.27 -15.53
C PHE A 437 -23.84 -14.51 -14.58
N LEU A 438 -24.89 -15.13 -15.09
CA LEU A 438 -25.91 -15.72 -14.23
C LEU A 438 -25.46 -17.14 -13.84
N TYR A 439 -25.76 -17.58 -12.62
CA TYR A 439 -25.63 -18.99 -12.24
C TYR A 439 -26.87 -19.42 -11.47
N ARG A 440 -27.65 -20.31 -12.07
CA ARG A 440 -29.00 -20.69 -11.60
C ARG A 440 -29.90 -19.47 -11.39
N GLY A 441 -29.74 -18.46 -12.27
CA GLY A 441 -30.48 -17.20 -12.22
C GLY A 441 -29.98 -16.17 -11.21
N GLU A 442 -28.96 -16.49 -10.40
CA GLU A 442 -28.31 -15.56 -9.47
C GLU A 442 -27.18 -14.80 -10.19
N VAL A 443 -27.02 -13.51 -9.90
CA VAL A 443 -26.02 -12.64 -10.54
C VAL A 443 -24.66 -12.81 -9.86
N PHE A 444 -23.63 -13.08 -10.66
CA PHE A 444 -22.23 -13.08 -10.25
C PHE A 444 -21.44 -12.05 -11.04
N VAL A 445 -20.76 -11.14 -10.34
CA VAL A 445 -20.02 -10.02 -10.94
C VAL A 445 -18.53 -10.24 -10.77
N LEU A 446 -17.77 -10.15 -11.85
CA LEU A 446 -16.31 -10.31 -11.85
C LEU A 446 -15.57 -8.97 -11.83
N GLY A 447 -16.15 -7.92 -12.42
CA GLY A 447 -15.58 -6.57 -12.41
C GLY A 447 -15.94 -5.74 -13.64
N ARG A 448 -15.45 -4.49 -13.73
CA ARG A 448 -15.76 -3.54 -14.81
C ARG A 448 -15.10 -3.96 -16.14
N MET A 449 -15.90 -4.12 -17.19
CA MET A 449 -15.44 -4.19 -18.58
C MET A 449 -14.64 -2.94 -18.94
N GLY A 450 -13.41 -3.15 -19.41
CA GLY A 450 -12.46 -2.08 -19.72
C GLY A 450 -11.72 -1.49 -18.51
N THR A 451 -11.94 -2.02 -17.30
CA THR A 451 -10.89 -2.06 -16.27
C THR A 451 -10.16 -3.38 -16.32
N SER A 452 -10.79 -4.44 -16.85
CA SER A 452 -10.11 -5.69 -17.17
C SER A 452 -9.16 -5.53 -18.37
N LEU A 453 -7.94 -6.07 -18.28
CA LEU A 453 -7.03 -6.16 -19.41
C LEU A 453 -7.31 -7.47 -20.19
N LYS A 454 -7.57 -7.39 -21.50
CA LYS A 454 -7.68 -8.59 -22.37
C LYS A 454 -6.27 -9.09 -22.73
N VAL A 455 -5.75 -10.06 -21.98
CA VAL A 455 -4.41 -10.61 -22.18
C VAL A 455 -4.49 -11.96 -22.87
N ARG A 456 -4.02 -12.06 -24.11
CA ARG A 456 -3.95 -13.36 -24.83
C ARG A 456 -5.29 -14.12 -24.86
N GLY A 457 -6.40 -13.41 -25.02
CA GLY A 457 -7.75 -13.98 -25.05
C GLY A 457 -8.40 -14.24 -23.69
N ARG A 458 -7.72 -13.98 -22.56
CA ARG A 458 -8.31 -14.01 -21.20
C ARG A 458 -8.60 -12.61 -20.69
N SER A 459 -9.65 -12.44 -19.90
CA SER A 459 -9.91 -11.19 -19.17
C SER A 459 -9.19 -11.22 -17.82
N VAL A 460 -8.37 -10.21 -17.53
CA VAL A 460 -7.69 -10.03 -16.23
C VAL A 460 -8.30 -8.82 -15.53
N PHE A 461 -8.98 -9.03 -14.41
CA PHE A 461 -9.63 -7.96 -13.64
C PHE A 461 -8.65 -7.28 -12.66
N MET A 462 -8.79 -5.97 -12.46
CA MET A 462 -7.87 -5.20 -11.61
C MET A 462 -8.08 -5.48 -10.13
N GLU A 463 -9.34 -5.73 -9.75
CA GLU A 463 -9.74 -6.10 -8.41
C GLU A 463 -9.15 -7.46 -8.00
N ASP A 464 -9.05 -8.41 -8.95
CA ASP A 464 -8.34 -9.69 -8.72
C ASP A 464 -6.86 -9.45 -8.45
N ILE A 465 -6.23 -8.55 -9.23
CA ILE A 465 -4.83 -8.15 -9.02
C ILE A 465 -4.66 -7.50 -7.64
N GLU A 466 -5.52 -6.56 -7.26
CA GLU A 466 -5.48 -5.88 -5.95
C GLU A 466 -5.61 -6.89 -4.80
N SER A 467 -6.59 -7.81 -4.90
CA SER A 467 -6.85 -8.83 -3.88
C SER A 467 -5.69 -9.81 -3.76
N ARG A 468 -5.15 -10.24 -4.91
CA ARG A 468 -3.99 -11.14 -4.97
C ARG A 468 -2.73 -10.49 -4.40
N VAL A 469 -2.47 -9.23 -4.77
CA VAL A 469 -1.33 -8.48 -4.23
C VAL A 469 -1.49 -8.27 -2.73
N ALA A 470 -2.66 -7.86 -2.26
CA ALA A 470 -2.93 -7.72 -0.82
C ALA A 470 -2.66 -9.02 -0.06
N GLN A 471 -3.19 -10.14 -0.58
CA GLN A 471 -3.05 -11.46 0.05
C GLN A 471 -1.60 -11.94 0.11
N GLU A 472 -0.84 -11.81 -0.99
CA GLU A 472 0.50 -12.37 -1.10
C GLU A 472 1.58 -11.45 -0.50
N THR A 473 1.40 -10.13 -0.53
CA THR A 473 2.33 -9.15 0.08
C THR A 473 2.04 -8.81 1.54
N GLY A 474 0.91 -9.30 2.08
CA GLY A 474 0.42 -8.92 3.42
C GLY A 474 -0.09 -7.48 3.54
N LEU A 475 -0.19 -6.75 2.42
CA LEU A 475 -0.71 -5.40 2.40
C LEU A 475 -2.24 -5.37 2.56
N THR A 476 -2.74 -4.34 3.23
CA THR A 476 -4.19 -4.11 3.32
C THR A 476 -4.76 -3.80 1.93
N LYS A 477 -5.73 -4.59 1.44
CA LYS A 477 -6.40 -4.37 0.13
C LYS A 477 -6.94 -2.95 -0.03
N GLY A 478 -7.51 -2.39 1.03
CA GLY A 478 -7.98 -1.00 1.05
C GLY A 478 -6.90 0.06 0.80
N LYS A 479 -5.61 -0.30 0.79
CA LYS A 479 -4.50 0.59 0.42
C LYS A 479 -3.97 0.35 -0.99
N LEU A 480 -4.62 -0.50 -1.80
CA LEU A 480 -4.20 -0.84 -3.15
C LEU A 480 -5.27 -0.43 -4.18
N ALA A 481 -4.82 -0.05 -5.38
CA ALA A 481 -5.70 0.16 -6.52
C ALA A 481 -4.94 -0.08 -7.85
N ALA A 482 -5.39 -1.03 -8.65
CA ALA A 482 -4.81 -1.35 -9.96
C ALA A 482 -5.61 -0.72 -11.09
N VAL A 483 -4.95 -0.32 -12.17
CA VAL A 483 -5.57 0.20 -13.39
C VAL A 483 -4.93 -0.44 -14.61
N GLY A 484 -5.77 -0.93 -15.53
CA GLY A 484 -5.32 -1.36 -16.85
C GLY A 484 -4.87 -0.15 -17.67
N ILE A 485 -3.67 -0.23 -18.23
CA ILE A 485 -3.03 0.85 -19.00
C ILE A 485 -2.63 0.35 -20.38
N VAL A 486 -2.48 1.29 -21.32
CA VAL A 486 -1.86 1.04 -22.62
C VAL A 486 -0.85 2.15 -22.87
N GLU A 487 0.43 1.79 -22.97
CA GLU A 487 1.52 2.72 -23.24
C GLU A 487 2.32 2.23 -24.44
N ALA A 488 2.59 3.12 -25.41
CA ALA A 488 3.33 2.81 -26.65
C ALA A 488 2.81 1.58 -27.42
N GLY A 489 1.50 1.27 -27.32
CA GLY A 489 0.86 0.12 -27.97
C GLY A 489 0.98 -1.21 -27.20
N LEU A 490 1.61 -1.24 -26.03
CA LEU A 490 1.66 -2.40 -25.13
C LEU A 490 0.61 -2.24 -24.03
N GLN A 491 -0.13 -3.31 -23.73
CA GLN A 491 -1.08 -3.31 -22.62
C GLN A 491 -0.33 -3.56 -21.30
N GLY A 492 -0.88 -3.13 -20.17
CA GLY A 492 -0.21 -3.25 -18.89
C GLY A 492 -1.10 -2.94 -17.70
N VAL A 493 -0.52 -2.93 -16.51
CA VAL A 493 -1.20 -2.51 -15.27
C VAL A 493 -0.32 -1.56 -14.49
N ALA A 494 -0.91 -0.48 -14.00
CA ALA A 494 -0.33 0.35 -12.95
C ALA A 494 -1.01 0.02 -11.61
N LEU A 495 -0.24 -0.32 -10.59
CA LEU A 495 -0.73 -0.55 -9.23
C LEU A 495 -0.33 0.62 -8.33
N PHE A 496 -1.32 1.30 -7.77
CA PHE A 496 -1.16 2.36 -6.77
C PHE A 496 -1.26 1.77 -5.37
N ALA A 497 -0.42 2.24 -4.44
CA ALA A 497 -0.40 1.80 -3.05
C ALA A 497 -0.19 2.94 -2.05
N GLU A 498 -1.08 3.06 -1.07
CA GLU A 498 -0.96 3.96 0.10
C GLU A 498 -0.11 3.34 1.22
N THR A 499 1.09 2.91 0.85
CA THR A 499 2.04 2.26 1.73
C THR A 499 3.46 2.76 1.39
N PRO A 500 4.35 2.94 2.38
CA PRO A 500 5.74 3.27 2.11
C PRO A 500 6.38 2.24 1.16
N PRO A 501 7.29 2.67 0.27
CA PRO A 501 7.98 1.73 -0.60
C PRO A 501 8.78 0.72 0.22
N GLY A 502 8.80 -0.53 -0.25
CA GLY A 502 9.45 -1.67 0.42
C GLY A 502 9.41 -2.91 -0.47
N ASP A 503 9.84 -4.05 0.06
CA ASP A 503 10.07 -5.29 -0.71
C ASP A 503 8.81 -5.83 -1.42
N TRP A 504 7.63 -5.50 -0.89
CA TRP A 504 6.33 -5.83 -1.49
C TRP A 504 6.16 -5.31 -2.92
N ILE A 505 6.89 -4.25 -3.33
CA ILE A 505 6.84 -3.70 -4.70
C ILE A 505 7.31 -4.77 -5.70
N ALA A 506 8.41 -5.46 -5.42
CA ALA A 506 8.93 -6.48 -6.33
C ALA A 506 7.97 -7.68 -6.44
N GLU A 507 7.39 -8.08 -5.32
CA GLU A 507 6.39 -9.14 -5.23
C GLU A 507 5.08 -8.77 -5.95
N ALA A 508 4.58 -7.56 -5.73
CA ALA A 508 3.42 -7.03 -6.45
C ALA A 508 3.64 -7.01 -7.97
N ARG A 509 4.84 -6.63 -8.44
CA ARG A 509 5.16 -6.71 -9.89
C ARG A 509 5.16 -8.14 -10.40
N ALA A 510 5.68 -9.09 -9.63
CA ALA A 510 5.69 -10.50 -10.01
C ALA A 510 4.27 -11.06 -10.12
N ILE A 511 3.41 -10.73 -9.16
CA ILE A 511 1.99 -11.10 -9.15
C ILE A 511 1.27 -10.54 -10.38
N ILE A 512 1.44 -9.24 -10.65
CA ILE A 512 0.83 -8.59 -11.80
C ILE A 512 1.33 -9.22 -13.11
N ARG A 513 2.65 -9.39 -13.28
CA ARG A 513 3.21 -10.07 -14.48
C ARG A 513 2.74 -11.52 -14.61
N GLY A 514 2.45 -12.21 -13.51
CA GLY A 514 1.84 -13.54 -13.53
C GLY A 514 0.47 -13.56 -14.23
N HIS A 515 -0.31 -12.49 -14.05
CA HIS A 515 -1.63 -12.33 -14.68
C HIS A 515 -1.53 -11.82 -16.13
N LEU A 516 -0.61 -10.88 -16.40
CA LEU A 516 -0.48 -10.21 -17.71
C LEU A 516 0.51 -10.86 -18.70
N GLY A 517 1.45 -11.65 -18.20
CA GLY A 517 2.60 -12.14 -18.96
C GLY A 517 3.75 -11.12 -19.10
N PRO A 518 4.92 -11.56 -19.57
CA PRO A 518 6.17 -10.80 -19.51
C PRO A 518 6.29 -9.64 -20.52
N ALA A 519 5.42 -9.60 -21.54
CA ALA A 519 5.44 -8.59 -22.60
C ALA A 519 4.59 -7.35 -22.28
N GLN A 520 3.94 -7.32 -21.12
CA GLN A 520 3.02 -6.26 -20.72
C GLN A 520 3.66 -5.34 -19.69
N THR A 521 3.32 -4.05 -19.74
CA THR A 521 3.89 -3.02 -18.87
C THR A 521 3.37 -3.18 -17.44
N VAL A 522 4.24 -3.02 -16.43
CA VAL A 522 3.83 -3.01 -15.03
C VAL A 522 4.46 -1.84 -14.30
N HIS A 523 3.62 -0.89 -13.89
CA HIS A 523 4.01 0.24 -13.06
C HIS A 523 3.56 0.02 -11.63
N ILE A 524 4.38 0.42 -10.66
CA ILE A 524 3.94 0.50 -9.26
C ILE A 524 4.12 1.92 -8.78
N VAL A 525 3.12 2.44 -8.10
CA VAL A 525 3.10 3.81 -7.61
C VAL A 525 2.85 3.75 -6.11
N THR A 526 3.78 4.22 -5.32
CA THR A 526 3.59 4.32 -3.86
C THR A 526 3.37 5.76 -3.44
N GLY A 527 2.81 5.97 -2.26
CA GLY A 527 2.60 7.31 -1.76
C GLY A 527 1.96 7.31 -0.38
N PRO A 528 1.89 8.47 0.26
CA PRO A 528 1.25 8.60 1.56
C PRO A 528 -0.25 8.33 1.46
N ARG A 529 -0.90 8.22 2.62
CA ARG A 529 -2.37 8.11 2.71
C ARG A 529 -3.01 9.31 1.99
N GLY A 530 -3.97 9.05 1.10
CA GLY A 530 -4.58 10.04 0.20
C GLY A 530 -4.07 9.96 -1.25
N LEU A 531 -3.02 9.16 -1.53
CA LEU A 531 -2.54 8.89 -2.90
C LEU A 531 -3.62 8.24 -3.76
N ILE A 532 -4.33 7.24 -3.22
CA ILE A 532 -5.39 6.60 -3.97
C ILE A 532 -6.55 7.58 -3.98
N ARG A 533 -6.66 8.34 -5.07
CA ARG A 533 -7.76 9.28 -5.27
C ARG A 533 -9.04 8.49 -5.33
N ARG A 534 -9.83 8.63 -4.28
CA ARG A 534 -11.11 7.97 -4.20
C ARG A 534 -12.19 8.82 -4.82
N THR A 535 -13.21 8.14 -5.30
CA THR A 535 -14.50 8.74 -5.54
C THR A 535 -15.01 9.28 -4.22
N SER A 536 -16.01 10.14 -4.29
CA SER A 536 -16.77 10.53 -3.11
C SER A 536 -17.28 9.30 -2.32
N SER A 537 -17.49 8.17 -2.99
CA SER A 537 -17.88 6.89 -2.38
C SER A 537 -16.81 5.95 -1.87
N GLY A 538 -15.55 6.38 -1.84
CA GLY A 538 -14.45 5.57 -1.34
C GLY A 538 -13.87 4.56 -2.36
N LYS A 539 -14.43 4.47 -3.58
CA LYS A 539 -13.88 3.61 -4.65
C LYS A 539 -12.62 4.24 -5.26
N PRO A 540 -11.64 3.49 -5.78
CA PRO A 540 -10.49 4.11 -6.46
C PRO A 540 -10.83 4.71 -7.83
N ARG A 541 -10.45 5.97 -8.10
CA ARG A 541 -10.57 6.63 -9.42
C ARG A 541 -9.44 6.20 -10.36
N ARG A 542 -9.35 4.90 -10.66
CA ARG A 542 -8.27 4.21 -11.39
C ARG A 542 -7.67 4.98 -12.58
N ARG A 543 -8.46 5.32 -13.59
CA ARG A 543 -7.94 6.03 -14.78
C ARG A 543 -7.60 7.48 -14.51
N HIS A 544 -8.28 8.14 -13.57
CA HIS A 544 -7.95 9.51 -13.17
C HIS A 544 -6.62 9.56 -12.41
N MET A 545 -6.35 8.61 -11.51
CA MET A 545 -5.04 8.47 -10.86
C MET A 545 -3.94 8.25 -11.91
N TRP A 546 -4.21 7.43 -12.93
CA TRP A 546 -3.28 7.24 -14.03
C TRP A 546 -3.04 8.52 -14.83
N GLN A 547 -4.08 9.29 -15.16
CA GLN A 547 -3.95 10.59 -15.83
C GLN A 547 -3.17 11.59 -14.97
N LEU A 548 -3.52 11.75 -13.69
CA LEU A 548 -2.80 12.63 -12.76
C LEU A 548 -1.33 12.23 -12.64
N LEU A 549 -1.02 10.93 -12.63
CA LEU A 549 0.35 10.44 -12.62
C LEU A 549 1.08 10.79 -13.93
N ARG A 550 0.42 10.57 -15.07
CA ARG A 550 0.96 10.84 -16.41
C ARG A 550 1.23 12.32 -16.66
N ASP A 551 0.40 13.17 -16.07
CA ASP A 551 0.46 14.62 -16.16
C ASP A 551 1.33 15.24 -15.04
N GLY A 552 1.94 14.40 -14.18
CA GLY A 552 2.80 14.83 -13.08
C GLY A 552 2.09 15.55 -11.93
N SER A 553 0.76 15.49 -11.89
CA SER A 553 -0.14 16.20 -10.96
C SER A 553 -0.68 15.32 -9.82
N LEU A 554 -0.29 14.04 -9.75
CA LEU A 554 -0.61 13.17 -8.62
C LEU A 554 0.36 13.41 -7.45
N VAL A 555 0.02 14.33 -6.56
CA VAL A 555 0.88 14.78 -5.45
C VAL A 555 1.18 13.65 -4.47
N GLY A 556 2.46 13.47 -4.13
CA GLY A 556 2.95 12.42 -3.22
C GLY A 556 3.13 11.05 -3.87
N ALA A 557 2.84 10.91 -5.17
CA ALA A 557 3.08 9.70 -5.93
C ALA A 557 4.56 9.52 -6.24
N VAL A 558 5.11 8.39 -5.81
CA VAL A 558 6.42 7.88 -6.24
C VAL A 558 6.15 6.76 -7.25
N LEU A 559 6.29 7.08 -8.53
CA LEU A 559 6.27 6.08 -9.59
C LEU A 559 7.57 5.28 -9.57
N HIS A 560 7.45 4.00 -9.30
CA HIS A 560 8.49 3.00 -9.50
C HIS A 560 8.29 2.48 -10.93
N GLU A 561 8.98 3.09 -11.90
CA GLU A 561 9.04 2.57 -13.27
C GLU A 561 9.88 1.27 -13.30
N ALA A 562 9.71 0.46 -14.34
CA ALA A 562 10.68 -0.59 -14.65
C ALA A 562 11.85 0.03 -15.42
N GLU A 563 13.09 -0.40 -15.12
CA GLU A 563 14.28 -0.12 -15.91
C GLU A 563 13.99 -0.26 -17.41
N ALA A 564 14.22 0.81 -18.17
CA ALA A 564 14.47 0.71 -19.59
C ALA A 564 15.84 0.06 -19.81
N ALA A 565 15.95 -0.81 -20.82
CA ALA A 565 17.21 -1.45 -21.21
C ALA A 565 18.33 -0.39 -21.48
N PRO A 566 19.59 -0.64 -21.06
CA PRO A 566 20.63 0.39 -20.97
C PRO A 566 21.34 0.74 -22.29
N GLY A 567 21.85 1.98 -22.41
CA GLY A 567 22.71 2.45 -23.51
C GLY A 567 23.62 3.67 -23.20
N ALA A 568 24.88 3.38 -22.82
CA ALA A 568 26.19 4.09 -22.90
C ALA A 568 26.41 5.62 -22.59
N PRO A 569 27.53 6.01 -21.92
CA PRO A 569 27.83 7.42 -21.52
C PRO A 569 28.97 8.11 -22.31
N ALA A 570 29.11 9.44 -22.18
CA ALA A 570 30.40 10.16 -22.29
C ALA A 570 30.43 11.51 -21.53
N PRO A 571 31.59 12.01 -21.04
CA PRO A 571 31.70 13.05 -19.99
C PRO A 571 32.38 14.38 -20.43
N ARG A 572 32.32 15.42 -19.58
CA ARG A 572 33.26 16.58 -19.41
C ARG A 572 32.58 17.68 -18.54
N GLN A 573 33.21 18.62 -17.83
CA GLN A 573 34.48 18.82 -17.08
C GLN A 573 34.30 20.18 -16.32
N GLN A 574 34.90 20.34 -15.14
CA GLN A 574 34.82 21.52 -14.24
C GLN A 574 35.70 22.70 -14.69
N GLU A 575 35.36 23.92 -14.23
CA GLU A 575 36.32 25.01 -13.96
C GLU A 575 36.01 25.71 -12.62
N GLU A 576 37.06 26.04 -11.87
CA GLU A 576 37.06 26.67 -10.53
C GLU A 576 37.91 27.98 -10.50
N PRO A 577 37.85 28.80 -9.43
CA PRO A 577 38.04 30.26 -9.41
C PRO A 577 39.36 30.77 -8.78
N THR A 578 39.52 32.10 -8.59
CA THR A 578 40.68 32.73 -7.91
C THR A 578 40.27 33.67 -6.73
N PRO A 579 41.03 33.73 -5.60
CA PRO A 579 40.68 34.47 -4.37
C PRO A 579 41.71 35.53 -3.90
N ASN A 580 41.35 36.36 -2.89
CA ASN A 580 42.21 37.00 -1.83
C ASN A 580 41.46 38.16 -1.14
N GLN A 581 41.65 38.63 0.11
CA GLN A 581 42.29 38.23 1.39
C GLN A 581 41.86 39.26 2.49
N PRO A 582 42.11 39.03 3.81
CA PRO A 582 41.40 39.65 4.95
C PRO A 582 42.21 40.66 5.81
N GLY A 583 41.54 41.30 6.80
CA GLY A 583 42.12 42.11 7.89
C GLY A 583 41.47 41.82 9.28
N PRO A 584 42.05 42.31 10.40
CA PRO A 584 42.15 41.55 11.67
C PRO A 584 41.09 41.84 12.77
N GLU A 585 40.98 40.89 13.70
CA GLU A 585 39.97 40.73 14.75
C GLU A 585 40.09 41.66 15.98
N ARG A 586 38.94 41.91 16.61
CA ARG A 586 38.72 42.57 17.92
C ARG A 586 37.83 41.66 18.83
N PRO A 587 37.77 41.92 20.16
CA PRO A 587 37.24 40.99 21.17
C PRO A 587 35.75 40.70 21.01
N GLN A 588 35.33 39.45 21.32
CA GLN A 588 33.97 38.96 21.12
C GLN A 588 32.93 39.70 21.98
N PRO A 589 31.98 40.43 21.37
CA PRO A 589 30.77 40.87 22.04
C PRO A 589 29.80 39.68 22.16
N GLU A 590 28.81 39.77 23.05
CA GLU A 590 27.59 38.96 22.96
C GLU A 590 27.18 38.91 21.48
N ARG A 591 27.23 37.71 20.88
CA ARG A 591 26.95 37.55 19.45
C ARG A 591 25.48 37.89 19.25
N ALA A 592 25.24 39.13 18.83
CA ALA A 592 23.97 39.59 18.30
C ALA A 592 23.46 38.57 17.26
N ALA A 593 22.13 38.44 17.15
CA ALA A 593 21.51 37.57 16.17
C ALA A 593 22.17 37.76 14.78
N PRO A 594 22.45 36.68 14.03
CA PRO A 594 23.07 36.79 12.71
C PRO A 594 22.27 37.76 11.85
N GLN A 595 22.95 38.72 11.22
CA GLN A 595 22.27 39.64 10.30
C GLN A 595 21.85 38.86 9.05
N PRO A 596 20.61 39.03 8.56
CA PRO A 596 20.16 38.34 7.37
C PRO A 596 21.05 38.72 6.18
N GLY A 597 21.45 37.73 5.38
CA GLY A 597 22.27 37.97 4.18
C GLY A 597 21.56 38.79 3.10
N THR A 598 20.23 38.99 3.21
CA THR A 598 19.40 39.80 2.32
C THR A 598 18.90 41.05 3.06
N PRO A 599 18.91 42.25 2.44
CA PRO A 599 18.41 43.46 3.07
C PRO A 599 16.97 43.34 3.57
N MET A 600 16.67 43.86 4.76
CA MET A 600 15.34 43.77 5.38
C MET A 600 14.23 44.33 4.49
N THR A 601 14.50 45.43 3.77
CA THR A 601 13.56 46.01 2.79
C THR A 601 13.18 45.01 1.71
N ARG A 602 14.14 44.21 1.24
CA ARG A 602 13.93 43.21 0.21
C ARG A 602 13.21 41.98 0.75
N LEU A 603 13.51 41.55 1.97
CA LEU A 603 12.76 40.49 2.65
C LEU A 603 11.29 40.87 2.85
N ARG A 604 11.01 42.12 3.26
CA ARG A 604 9.65 42.63 3.38
C ARG A 604 8.92 42.66 2.03
N GLN A 605 9.56 43.13 0.96
CA GLN A 605 8.96 43.09 -0.39
C GLN A 605 8.61 41.67 -0.85
N LEU A 606 9.49 40.69 -0.60
CA LEU A 606 9.23 39.29 -0.94
C LEU A 606 8.14 38.68 -0.05
N LEU A 607 8.11 39.05 1.24
CA LEU A 607 7.05 38.66 2.15
C LEU A 607 5.71 39.25 1.73
N ASP A 608 5.64 40.55 1.42
CA ASP A 608 4.42 41.22 0.95
C ASP A 608 3.91 40.57 -0.33
N ALA A 609 4.81 40.27 -1.28
CA ALA A 609 4.46 39.54 -2.50
C ALA A 609 3.98 38.11 -2.21
N ALA A 610 4.57 37.41 -1.25
CA ALA A 610 4.14 36.06 -0.84
C ALA A 610 2.77 36.08 -0.16
N LEU A 611 2.50 37.08 0.68
CA LEU A 611 1.22 37.24 1.39
C LEU A 611 0.05 37.60 0.45
N CYS A 612 0.32 38.06 -0.78
CA CYS A 612 -0.69 38.14 -1.82
C CYS A 612 -1.24 36.77 -2.26
N SER A 613 -0.50 35.70 -2.01
CA SER A 613 -0.85 34.32 -2.41
C SER A 613 -1.03 33.36 -1.23
N VAL A 614 -0.79 33.82 0.00
CA VAL A 614 -0.88 33.00 1.22
C VAL A 614 -1.70 33.72 2.29
N SER A 615 -2.76 33.07 2.75
CA SER A 615 -3.58 33.59 3.86
C SER A 615 -2.89 33.36 5.20
N VAL A 616 -2.75 34.42 6.00
CA VAL A 616 -2.08 34.42 7.31
C VAL A 616 -2.94 35.19 8.32
N PRO A 617 -3.20 34.66 9.53
CA PRO A 617 -3.93 35.38 10.57
C PRO A 617 -3.31 36.76 10.87
N GLU A 618 -4.14 37.78 11.11
CA GLU A 618 -3.69 39.17 11.32
C GLU A 618 -2.80 39.32 12.56
N ASP A 619 -3.02 38.48 13.56
CA ASP A 619 -2.29 38.44 14.84
C ASP A 619 -1.08 37.47 14.83
N ALA A 620 -0.82 36.79 13.70
CA ALA A 620 0.33 35.91 13.56
C ALA A 620 1.66 36.67 13.44
N ALA A 621 2.69 36.15 14.08
CA ALA A 621 4.06 36.62 13.88
C ALA A 621 4.71 35.91 12.69
N ILE A 622 5.56 36.60 11.91
CA ILE A 622 6.28 35.99 10.79
C ILE A 622 7.79 36.13 10.98
N LEU A 623 8.49 35.00 10.95
CA LEU A 623 9.93 34.90 11.02
C LEU A 623 10.51 34.53 9.65
N PHE A 624 11.67 35.07 9.33
CA PHE A 624 12.55 34.59 8.27
C PHE A 624 13.54 33.59 8.87
N GLU A 625 13.54 32.36 8.35
CA GLU A 625 14.30 31.23 8.87
C GLU A 625 15.19 30.60 7.78
N GLY A 626 15.91 29.52 8.11
CA GLY A 626 16.78 28.81 7.16
C GLY A 626 18.23 29.30 7.09
N SER A 627 18.98 28.83 6.08
CA SER A 627 20.43 29.09 5.96
C SER A 627 20.76 30.58 5.72
N LEU A 628 19.91 31.30 4.98
CA LEU A 628 20.09 32.73 4.74
C LEU A 628 19.83 33.58 5.98
N ALA A 629 18.85 33.20 6.81
CA ALA A 629 18.59 33.87 8.09
C ALA A 629 19.78 33.73 9.04
N GLU A 630 20.53 32.63 8.93
CA GLU A 630 21.74 32.38 9.71
C GLU A 630 23.05 32.88 9.06
N GLY A 631 22.97 33.51 7.89
CA GLY A 631 24.11 34.12 7.20
C GLY A 631 24.99 33.16 6.38
N PHE A 632 24.47 32.00 5.99
CA PHE A 632 25.20 31.00 5.19
C PHE A 632 24.84 30.97 3.71
N GLY A 633 23.61 31.37 3.35
CA GLY A 633 23.16 31.34 1.96
C GLY A 633 23.82 32.40 1.06
N ASN A 634 23.62 32.26 -0.25
CA ASN A 634 24.10 33.17 -1.28
C ASN A 634 22.92 33.86 -2.01
N ALA A 635 23.23 34.69 -3.01
CA ALA A 635 22.22 35.43 -3.76
C ALA A 635 21.19 34.55 -4.51
N GLY A 636 21.46 33.26 -4.74
CA GLY A 636 20.52 32.31 -5.35
C GLY A 636 19.80 31.40 -4.35
N SER A 637 20.04 31.57 -3.04
CA SER A 637 19.44 30.72 -2.02
C SER A 637 17.95 31.04 -1.80
N ASP A 638 17.22 29.99 -1.44
CA ASP A 638 15.77 30.03 -1.19
C ASP A 638 15.42 30.84 0.06
N ILE A 639 14.21 31.37 0.08
CA ILE A 639 13.71 32.24 1.16
C ILE A 639 12.67 31.46 1.97
N ASP A 640 12.92 31.21 3.25
CA ASP A 640 12.01 30.46 4.12
C ASP A 640 11.34 31.40 5.15
N PHE A 641 10.02 31.49 5.13
CA PHE A 641 9.22 32.21 6.13
C PHE A 641 8.43 31.23 7.01
N LEU A 642 8.48 31.45 8.33
CA LEU A 642 7.64 30.78 9.31
C LEU A 642 6.58 31.74 9.84
N VAL A 643 5.33 31.45 9.54
CA VAL A 643 4.16 32.04 10.15
C VAL A 643 3.86 31.31 11.45
N VAL A 644 3.82 32.04 12.55
CA VAL A 644 3.44 31.54 13.88
C VAL A 644 2.07 32.09 14.22
N ALA A 645 1.06 31.23 14.10
CA ALA A 645 -0.33 31.57 14.41
C ALA A 645 -0.64 31.28 15.88
N PRO A 646 -1.45 32.14 16.56
CA PRO A 646 -1.94 31.84 17.89
C PRO A 646 -2.88 30.63 17.89
N GLY A 647 -3.03 29.97 19.05
CA GLY A 647 -3.98 28.87 19.24
C GLY A 647 -3.37 27.51 19.62
N SER A 648 -4.26 26.59 20.02
CA SER A 648 -3.94 25.25 20.52
C SER A 648 -3.94 24.16 19.46
N ASP A 649 -4.53 24.42 18.29
CA ASP A 649 -4.85 23.40 17.30
C ASP A 649 -3.64 23.03 16.44
N GLU A 650 -3.59 21.79 15.97
CA GLU A 650 -2.57 21.38 15.00
C GLU A 650 -2.93 21.90 13.62
N LEU A 651 -2.08 22.78 13.06
CA LEU A 651 -2.24 23.28 11.70
C LEU A 651 -1.54 22.37 10.68
N PRO A 652 -2.09 22.23 9.45
CA PRO A 652 -1.44 21.50 8.37
C PRO A 652 -0.01 21.98 8.13
N THR A 653 0.90 21.06 7.86
CA THR A 653 2.34 21.32 7.96
C THR A 653 3.06 21.41 6.61
N LEU A 654 2.33 21.35 5.50
CA LEU A 654 2.94 21.46 4.16
C LEU A 654 3.28 22.93 3.89
N PRO A 655 4.54 23.24 3.50
CA PRO A 655 4.90 24.58 3.08
C PRO A 655 4.17 24.97 1.80
N THR A 656 3.73 26.22 1.71
CA THR A 656 3.40 26.83 0.42
C THR A 656 4.70 27.23 -0.25
N VAL A 657 4.99 26.66 -1.42
CA VAL A 657 6.17 27.00 -2.22
C VAL A 657 5.75 27.92 -3.35
N LEU A 658 6.32 29.13 -3.36
CA LEU A 658 6.09 30.15 -4.38
C LEU A 658 7.36 30.39 -5.18
N PHE A 659 7.22 30.85 -6.42
CA PHE A 659 8.34 31.30 -7.24
C PHE A 659 8.20 32.81 -7.47
N LEU A 660 8.91 33.61 -6.66
CA LEU A 660 8.81 35.07 -6.67
C LEU A 660 10.14 35.69 -7.04
N ASP A 661 10.11 36.56 -8.05
CA ASP A 661 11.29 37.26 -8.58
C ASP A 661 12.48 36.31 -8.84
N GLY A 662 12.18 35.20 -9.53
CA GLY A 662 13.15 34.17 -9.90
C GLY A 662 13.68 33.30 -8.76
N ARG A 663 13.04 33.32 -7.58
CA ARG A 663 13.46 32.55 -6.40
C ARG A 663 12.35 31.66 -5.86
N ARG A 664 12.73 30.55 -5.25
CA ARG A 664 11.84 29.73 -4.42
C ARG A 664 11.65 30.42 -3.06
N VAL A 665 10.41 30.75 -2.75
CA VAL A 665 9.99 31.32 -1.46
C VAL A 665 9.06 30.31 -0.79
N GLU A 666 9.48 29.77 0.34
CA GLU A 666 8.75 28.80 1.14
C GLU A 666 8.06 29.51 2.29
N VAL A 667 6.74 29.35 2.44
CA VAL A 667 5.97 29.88 3.58
C VAL A 667 5.38 28.72 4.35
N ARG A 668 5.74 28.60 5.62
CA ARG A 668 5.31 27.54 6.54
C ARG A 668 4.47 28.13 7.65
N THR A 669 3.34 27.51 7.97
CA THR A 669 2.51 27.94 9.11
C THR A 669 2.56 26.92 10.24
N ARG A 670 2.69 27.41 11.47
CA ARG A 670 2.66 26.61 12.70
C ARG A 670 1.83 27.31 13.76
N SER A 671 1.07 26.55 14.53
CA SER A 671 0.46 27.10 15.75
C SER A 671 1.46 27.18 16.89
N VAL A 672 1.17 28.04 17.88
CA VAL A 672 1.91 28.12 19.14
C VAL A 672 2.02 26.75 19.81
N ALA A 673 0.94 25.96 19.84
CA ALA A 673 0.97 24.64 20.47
C ALA A 673 1.85 23.62 19.72
N GLN A 674 1.91 23.69 18.38
CA GLN A 674 2.81 22.84 17.60
C GLN A 674 4.28 23.18 17.85
N LEU A 675 4.64 24.48 17.89
CA LEU A 675 6.01 24.90 18.19
C LEU A 675 6.40 24.56 19.62
N ARG A 676 5.49 24.72 20.59
CA ARG A 676 5.69 24.31 21.97
C ARG A 676 6.00 22.81 22.06
N ARG A 677 5.15 21.94 21.51
CA ARG A 677 5.41 20.48 21.47
C ARG A 677 6.72 20.13 20.77
N GLN A 678 7.06 20.85 19.69
CA GLN A 678 8.33 20.63 18.99
C GLN A 678 9.54 20.96 19.87
N LEU A 679 9.51 22.09 20.58
CA LEU A 679 10.57 22.52 21.50
C LEU A 679 10.67 21.59 22.72
N GLU A 680 9.53 21.17 23.27
CA GLU A 680 9.47 20.17 24.36
C GLU A 680 10.02 18.82 23.91
N ARG A 681 9.60 18.32 22.72
CA ARG A 681 10.12 17.08 22.15
C ARG A 681 11.63 17.15 21.90
N ALA A 682 12.14 18.27 21.38
CA ALA A 682 13.57 18.47 21.21
C ALA A 682 14.35 18.36 22.53
N ALA A 683 13.75 18.79 23.64
CA ALA A 683 14.35 18.70 24.97
C ALA A 683 14.36 17.27 25.54
N THR A 684 13.38 16.43 25.17
CA THR A 684 13.23 15.07 25.73
C THR A 684 13.73 13.94 24.83
N ASP A 685 13.50 14.02 23.52
CA ASP A 685 13.77 12.97 22.53
C ASP A 685 14.23 13.58 21.19
N PRO A 686 15.48 14.06 21.12
CA PRO A 686 15.97 14.81 19.96
C PRO A 686 16.31 13.89 18.78
N ASP A 687 15.66 14.13 17.65
CA ASP A 687 16.07 13.65 16.32
C ASP A 687 16.55 14.80 15.42
N GLU A 688 17.18 14.45 14.30
CA GLU A 688 17.79 15.42 13.37
C GLU A 688 16.79 16.45 12.83
N ASP A 689 15.59 16.01 12.44
CA ASP A 689 14.57 16.88 11.85
C ASP A 689 14.00 17.85 12.90
N VAL A 690 13.70 17.34 14.09
CA VAL A 690 13.22 18.17 15.21
C VAL A 690 14.27 19.21 15.61
N LEU A 691 15.53 18.80 15.77
CA LEU A 691 16.61 19.73 16.09
C LEU A 691 16.79 20.78 14.98
N ASN A 692 16.71 20.40 13.69
CA ASN A 692 16.88 21.34 12.57
C ASN A 692 15.77 22.40 12.56
N ARG A 693 14.52 21.99 12.85
CA ARG A 693 13.40 22.92 12.94
C ARG A 693 13.50 23.85 14.15
N CYS A 694 13.91 23.34 15.31
CA CYS A 694 14.15 24.17 16.49
C CYS A 694 15.27 25.19 16.24
N GLN A 695 16.36 24.78 15.61
CA GLN A 695 17.46 25.67 15.23
C GLN A 695 16.96 26.83 14.36
N ARG A 696 16.23 26.51 13.28
CA ARG A 696 15.68 27.50 12.34
C ARG A 696 14.74 28.49 13.02
N PHE A 697 13.88 28.02 13.93
CA PHE A 697 12.98 28.86 14.72
C PHE A 697 13.73 29.78 15.71
N LEU A 698 14.63 29.21 16.51
CA LEU A 698 15.39 29.95 17.53
C LEU A 698 16.29 31.02 16.92
N ARG A 699 16.77 30.80 15.68
CA ARG A 699 17.61 31.75 14.92
C ARG A 699 16.83 32.55 13.88
N GLY A 700 15.51 32.40 13.84
CA GLY A 700 14.65 33.12 12.91
C GLY A 700 14.62 34.61 13.21
N THR A 701 14.65 35.42 12.15
CA THR A 701 14.54 36.88 12.25
C THR A 701 13.09 37.31 12.15
N VAL A 702 12.55 38.04 13.13
CA VAL A 702 11.17 38.55 13.05
C VAL A 702 11.09 39.60 11.93
N VAL A 703 10.34 39.30 10.87
CA VAL A 703 10.12 40.21 9.74
C VAL A 703 8.85 41.01 9.95
N ARG A 704 7.82 40.38 10.53
CA ARG A 704 6.55 41.00 10.91
C ARG A 704 6.15 40.57 12.33
N PRO A 705 6.03 41.50 13.30
CA PRO A 705 5.55 41.17 14.64
C PRO A 705 4.04 40.89 14.63
N GLY A 706 3.58 40.07 15.57
CA GLY A 706 2.16 39.75 15.81
C GLY A 706 1.84 39.75 17.30
N ALA A 707 0.67 39.25 17.69
CA ALA A 707 0.24 39.14 19.10
C ALA A 707 0.84 37.92 19.83
N VAL A 708 1.50 37.01 19.11
CA VAL A 708 2.16 35.83 19.67
C VAL A 708 3.41 36.22 20.46
N ASP A 709 3.51 35.74 21.70
CA ASP A 709 4.71 35.85 22.53
C ASP A 709 5.79 34.85 22.06
N LEU A 710 6.63 35.29 21.12
CA LEU A 710 7.74 34.50 20.61
C LEU A 710 8.86 34.32 21.65
N ASP A 711 8.97 35.22 22.63
CA ASP A 711 10.00 35.15 23.67
C ASP A 711 9.63 34.07 24.69
N GLU A 712 8.34 33.92 25.03
CA GLU A 712 7.84 32.80 25.82
C GLU A 712 8.15 31.45 25.16
N LEU A 713 7.87 31.33 23.85
CA LEU A 713 8.19 30.10 23.10
C LEU A 713 9.70 29.83 23.09
N ARG A 714 10.53 30.85 22.86
CA ARG A 714 12.00 30.71 22.89
C ARG A 714 12.53 30.36 24.28
N ALA A 715 11.84 30.77 25.35
CA ALA A 715 12.20 30.44 26.72
C ALA A 715 11.97 28.95 27.09
N ILE A 716 11.14 28.21 26.33
CA ILE A 716 10.94 26.75 26.52
C ILE A 716 12.24 25.99 26.28
N LEU A 717 12.97 26.37 25.23
CA LEU A 717 14.28 25.81 24.91
C LEU A 717 15.27 26.94 24.59
N PRO A 718 15.84 27.57 25.64
CA PRO A 718 16.79 28.66 25.48
C PRO A 718 17.98 28.26 24.60
N HIS A 719 18.56 29.23 23.89
CA HIS A 719 19.58 28.93 22.88
C HIS A 719 20.83 28.24 23.47
N ASP A 720 21.24 28.59 24.68
CA ASP A 720 22.34 27.93 25.40
C ASP A 720 22.01 26.46 25.68
N ALA A 721 20.80 26.14 26.15
CA ALA A 721 20.34 24.76 26.32
C ALA A 721 20.29 24.00 24.98
N PHE A 722 19.81 24.66 23.92
CA PHE A 722 19.77 24.09 22.56
C PHE A 722 21.16 23.76 22.02
N THR A 723 22.15 24.64 22.21
CA THR A 723 23.54 24.41 21.79
C THR A 723 24.14 23.17 22.48
N GLY A 724 23.79 22.96 23.76
CA GLY A 724 24.16 21.77 24.51
C GLY A 724 23.55 20.49 23.94
N LEU A 725 22.28 20.52 23.53
CA LEU A 725 21.60 19.37 22.89
C LEU A 725 22.22 19.02 21.54
N VAL A 726 22.42 20.01 20.65
CA VAL A 726 23.04 19.80 19.34
C VAL A 726 24.46 19.24 19.49
N SER A 727 25.23 19.73 20.47
CA SER A 727 26.55 19.18 20.75
C SER A 727 26.49 17.71 21.19
N LYS A 728 25.60 17.37 22.14
CA LYS A 728 25.43 15.97 22.61
C LYS A 728 25.02 15.04 21.46
N TRP A 729 24.10 15.50 20.61
CA TRP A 729 23.61 14.75 19.47
C TRP A 729 24.72 14.45 18.44
N TRP A 730 25.47 15.47 18.00
CA TRP A 730 26.63 15.26 17.13
C TRP A 730 27.73 14.41 17.78
N THR A 731 27.97 14.58 19.08
CA THR A 731 28.95 13.76 19.81
C THR A 731 28.57 12.27 19.78
N ALA A 732 27.29 11.94 19.98
CA ALA A 732 26.81 10.57 19.94
C ALA A 732 26.99 9.95 18.55
N ARG A 733 26.63 10.68 17.48
CA ARG A 733 26.79 10.17 16.11
C ARG A 733 28.25 10.03 15.68
N ALA A 734 29.09 11.02 16.01
CA ALA A 734 30.53 10.95 15.79
C ALA A 734 31.13 9.69 16.47
N ARG A 735 30.69 9.41 17.70
CA ARG A 735 31.10 8.20 18.43
C ARG A 735 30.70 6.93 17.69
N HIS A 736 29.47 6.83 17.19
CA HIS A 736 29.00 5.66 16.44
C HIS A 736 29.78 5.46 15.13
N ALA A 737 29.97 6.53 14.37
CA ALA A 737 30.73 6.52 13.12
C ALA A 737 32.19 6.08 13.34
N LEU A 738 32.87 6.63 14.35
CA LEU A 738 34.26 6.29 14.67
C LEU A 738 34.40 4.84 15.20
N ARG A 739 33.46 4.36 16.02
CA ARG A 739 33.48 2.95 16.48
C ARG A 739 33.23 1.98 15.33
N TYR A 740 32.36 2.35 14.41
CA TYR A 740 32.13 1.57 13.19
C TYR A 740 33.35 1.57 12.28
N ALA A 741 34.05 2.69 12.14
CA ALA A 741 35.34 2.78 11.46
C ALA A 741 36.37 1.82 12.07
N VAL A 742 36.48 1.78 13.41
CA VAL A 742 37.37 0.83 14.12
C VAL A 742 36.97 -0.62 13.80
N ALA A 743 35.68 -0.94 13.73
CA ALA A 743 35.20 -2.27 13.36
C ALA A 743 35.60 -2.66 11.93
N LEU A 744 35.35 -1.77 10.94
CA LEU A 744 35.75 -1.97 9.56
C LEU A 744 37.27 -2.14 9.41
N ARG A 745 38.05 -1.35 10.17
CA ARG A 745 39.51 -1.48 10.22
C ARG A 745 39.94 -2.83 10.78
N ALA A 746 39.28 -3.29 11.85
CA ALA A 746 39.53 -4.62 12.43
C ALA A 746 39.22 -5.75 11.45
N PHE A 747 38.19 -5.59 10.62
CA PHE A 747 37.87 -6.52 9.53
C PHE A 747 38.84 -6.46 8.34
N GLY A 748 39.80 -5.53 8.33
CA GLY A 748 40.76 -5.35 7.23
C GLY A 748 40.24 -4.46 6.09
N VAL A 749 39.11 -3.78 6.26
CA VAL A 749 38.49 -2.89 5.26
C VAL A 749 38.99 -1.45 5.44
N HIS A 750 40.30 -1.26 5.26
CA HIS A 750 41.00 -0.04 5.66
C HIS A 750 40.53 1.24 4.95
N THR A 751 40.23 1.18 3.65
CA THR A 751 39.79 2.35 2.88
C THR A 751 38.43 2.85 3.35
N GLU A 752 37.46 1.95 3.51
CA GLU A 752 36.12 2.28 4.01
C GLU A 752 36.19 2.78 5.46
N ALA A 753 37.01 2.16 6.29
CA ALA A 753 37.26 2.62 7.66
C ALA A 753 37.79 4.06 7.70
N GLY A 754 38.71 4.43 6.79
CA GLY A 754 39.21 5.79 6.67
C GLY A 754 38.11 6.80 6.39
N ALA A 755 37.25 6.52 5.40
CA ALA A 755 36.14 7.39 5.03
C ALA A 755 35.12 7.57 6.19
N TRP A 756 34.82 6.51 6.93
CA TRP A 756 33.98 6.58 8.14
C TRP A 756 34.62 7.38 9.27
N ALA A 757 35.94 7.30 9.43
CA ALA A 757 36.65 8.09 10.43
C ALA A 757 36.69 9.58 10.09
N GLU A 758 36.87 9.92 8.82
CA GLU A 758 36.77 11.31 8.34
C GLU A 758 35.37 11.89 8.54
N ASP A 759 34.33 11.12 8.24
CA ASP A 759 32.96 11.56 8.50
C ASP A 759 32.68 11.69 10.00
N GLY A 760 33.13 10.73 10.82
CA GLY A 760 33.06 10.84 12.28
C GLY A 760 33.77 12.07 12.82
N LEU A 761 34.90 12.47 12.20
CA LEU A 761 35.63 13.68 12.55
C LEU A 761 34.89 14.96 12.12
N ARG A 762 34.23 14.98 10.96
CA ARG A 762 33.29 16.08 10.57
C ARG A 762 32.23 16.27 11.63
N GLN A 763 31.60 15.17 12.07
CA GLN A 763 30.56 15.18 13.10
C GLN A 763 31.11 15.65 14.46
N ALA A 764 32.33 15.23 14.84
CA ALA A 764 33.01 15.69 16.05
C ALA A 764 33.29 17.21 16.01
N MET A 765 33.72 17.73 14.86
CA MET A 765 33.95 19.16 14.68
C MET A 765 32.65 19.97 14.82
N LYS A 766 31.54 19.47 14.27
CA LYS A 766 30.21 20.07 14.48
C LYS A 766 29.79 20.08 15.94
N ALA A 767 30.03 18.99 16.67
CA ALA A 767 29.76 18.92 18.10
C ALA A 767 30.56 19.96 18.90
N TRP A 768 31.84 20.16 18.55
CA TRP A 768 32.73 21.13 19.17
C TRP A 768 32.32 22.58 18.88
N LEU A 769 31.97 22.87 17.62
CA LEU A 769 31.42 24.16 17.20
C LEU A 769 30.11 24.49 17.93
N ALA A 770 29.20 23.52 18.06
CA ALA A 770 27.94 23.71 18.79
C ALA A 770 28.14 24.19 20.22
N ARG A 771 29.12 23.67 20.97
CA ARG A 771 29.46 24.16 22.33
C ARG A 771 29.93 25.61 22.37
N ARG A 772 30.32 26.16 21.22
CA ARG A 772 30.79 27.53 21.05
C ARG A 772 29.73 28.42 20.38
N GLY A 773 28.47 27.97 20.35
CA GLY A 773 27.33 28.72 19.84
C GLY A 773 27.02 28.49 18.35
N GLU A 774 27.67 27.53 17.69
CA GLU A 774 27.49 27.26 16.25
C GLU A 774 26.61 26.02 16.01
N THR A 775 25.30 26.22 15.81
CA THR A 775 24.33 25.12 15.87
C THR A 775 23.78 24.61 14.54
N TYR A 776 24.20 25.17 13.38
CA TYR A 776 23.64 24.77 12.08
C TYR A 776 23.86 23.27 11.77
N LEU A 777 22.79 22.49 11.65
CA LEU A 777 22.82 21.02 11.53
C LEU A 777 23.20 20.52 10.13
N GLU A 778 23.02 21.28 9.06
CA GLU A 778 23.48 20.82 7.74
C GLU A 778 25.02 20.84 7.65
N THR A 779 25.64 19.70 7.33
CA THR A 779 27.10 19.55 7.31
C THR A 779 27.78 20.33 6.18
N LYS A 780 27.07 20.58 5.07
CA LYS A 780 27.57 21.38 3.94
C LYS A 780 27.99 22.81 4.31
N TRP A 781 27.52 23.35 5.44
CA TRP A 781 27.91 24.69 5.91
C TRP A 781 29.07 24.68 6.92
N LEU A 782 29.64 23.52 7.21
CA LEU A 782 30.80 23.41 8.12
C LEU A 782 31.97 24.32 7.71
N PRO A 783 32.36 24.46 6.43
CA PRO A 783 33.42 25.39 6.05
C PRO A 783 33.14 26.85 6.46
N GLN A 784 31.91 27.32 6.28
CA GLN A 784 31.48 28.67 6.65
C GLN A 784 31.36 28.83 8.17
N GLN A 785 30.91 27.80 8.89
CA GLN A 785 30.91 27.76 10.35
C GLN A 785 32.33 27.87 10.93
N LEU A 786 33.30 27.16 10.33
CA LEU A 786 34.70 27.25 10.69
C LEU A 786 35.31 28.61 10.35
N ALA A 787 34.94 29.18 9.20
CA ALA A 787 35.45 30.50 8.76
C ALA A 787 34.96 31.65 9.66
N ARG A 788 33.74 31.56 10.20
CA ARG A 788 33.18 32.58 11.11
C ARG A 788 33.54 32.35 12.58
N SER A 789 34.06 31.18 12.94
CA SER A 789 34.61 30.93 14.28
C SER A 789 35.96 31.64 14.43
N ALA A 790 36.28 32.06 15.65
CA ALA A 790 37.62 32.58 15.95
C ALA A 790 38.70 31.53 15.62
N PRO A 791 39.88 31.95 15.11
CA PRO A 791 41.01 31.08 14.84
C PRO A 791 41.32 30.17 16.03
N HIS A 792 41.55 28.88 15.74
CA HIS A 792 41.81 27.89 16.77
C HIS A 792 42.66 26.74 16.22
N ALA A 793 43.65 26.30 16.98
CA ALA A 793 44.60 25.26 16.53
C ALA A 793 43.91 23.93 16.12
N LEU A 794 42.78 23.58 16.75
CA LEU A 794 41.99 22.40 16.38
C LEU A 794 41.32 22.52 15.00
N ILE A 795 40.95 23.73 14.57
CA ILE A 795 40.40 23.98 13.24
C ILE A 795 41.48 23.78 12.18
N ASP A 796 42.70 24.27 12.44
CA ASP A 796 43.83 24.12 11.53
C ASP A 796 44.25 22.65 11.37
N ARG A 797 44.27 21.91 12.48
CA ARG A 797 44.53 20.45 12.47
C ARG A 797 43.44 19.67 11.75
N TYR A 798 42.18 20.02 11.95
CA TYR A 798 41.06 19.43 11.20
C TYR A 798 41.23 19.67 9.70
N ARG A 799 41.50 20.91 9.28
CA ARG A 799 41.74 21.27 7.87
C ARG A 799 42.95 20.56 7.28
N ALA A 800 44.01 20.34 8.05
CA ALA A 800 45.18 19.60 7.59
C ALA A 800 44.82 18.14 7.26
N LEU A 801 44.04 17.48 8.12
CA LEU A 801 43.57 16.12 7.89
C LEU A 801 42.56 16.02 6.73
N ASP A 802 41.69 17.03 6.58
CA ASP A 802 40.66 17.11 5.53
C ASP A 802 41.27 17.36 4.13
N ARG A 803 42.31 18.19 4.04
CA ARG A 803 43.02 18.48 2.77
C ARG A 803 43.86 17.31 2.25
N GLU A 804 44.33 16.43 3.13
CA GLU A 804 45.02 15.21 2.72
C GLU A 804 44.06 14.14 2.14
N SER A 805 42.73 14.30 2.28
CA SER A 805 41.69 13.43 1.67
C SER A 805 41.38 13.80 0.22
N ASP A 806 41.40 15.09 -0.11
CA ASP A 806 41.21 15.60 -1.47
C ASP A 806 42.52 15.46 -2.25
N GLY A 807 42.79 14.25 -2.76
CA GLY A 807 43.86 14.02 -3.73
C GLY A 807 43.64 14.85 -5.00
N GLY A 808 44.12 16.08 -5.00
CA GLY A 808 44.10 16.94 -6.18
C GLY A 808 44.95 16.34 -7.29
N ALA A 809 44.29 15.92 -8.37
CA ALA A 809 44.88 15.92 -9.70
C ALA A 809 45.22 17.37 -10.08
N THR A 810 46.36 17.88 -9.61
CA THR A 810 47.07 18.98 -10.25
C THR A 810 48.45 18.49 -10.62
N THR A 811 48.70 18.47 -11.93
CA THR A 811 50.02 18.23 -12.54
C THR A 811 51.05 19.20 -11.98
N ALA A 812 51.88 18.73 -11.06
CA ALA A 812 53.22 19.22 -10.87
C ALA A 812 54.11 18.02 -10.55
N ALA A 813 55.04 17.74 -11.47
CA ALA A 813 56.04 16.70 -11.33
C ALA A 813 56.87 16.94 -10.06
N VAL A 814 56.59 16.16 -9.01
CA VAL A 814 57.52 15.95 -7.91
C VAL A 814 57.79 14.45 -7.89
N ALA A 815 59.07 14.10 -8.04
CA ALA A 815 59.55 12.74 -8.09
C ALA A 815 59.06 11.93 -6.87
N PRO A 816 58.76 10.63 -7.02
CA PRO A 816 58.32 9.81 -5.90
C PRO A 816 59.46 9.64 -4.89
N ASP A 817 59.30 10.19 -3.68
CA ASP A 817 60.17 9.87 -2.54
C ASP A 817 59.88 8.43 -2.09
N PRO A 818 60.85 7.50 -2.16
CA PRO A 818 60.63 6.11 -1.83
C PRO A 818 60.86 5.88 -0.34
N ARG A 819 59.91 6.28 0.52
CA ARG A 819 59.84 5.83 1.94
C ARG A 819 58.40 5.56 2.41
N PRO A 820 58.18 4.55 3.28
CA PRO A 820 57.14 3.54 3.04
C PRO A 820 56.05 3.48 4.13
N GLN A 821 54.84 3.02 3.73
CA GLN A 821 53.82 2.33 4.54
C GLN A 821 53.20 2.98 5.81
N ASP A 822 53.77 4.06 6.37
CA ASP A 822 53.39 4.56 7.72
C ASP A 822 52.38 5.74 7.71
N SER A 823 52.11 6.35 6.55
CA SER A 823 51.26 7.55 6.45
C SER A 823 49.80 7.29 6.83
N GLY A 824 49.26 6.12 6.49
CA GLY A 824 47.88 5.74 6.81
C GLY A 824 47.64 5.43 8.29
N ALA A 825 48.65 4.87 8.99
CA ALA A 825 48.57 4.59 10.42
C ALA A 825 48.71 5.87 11.25
N ALA A 826 49.65 6.74 10.87
CA ALA A 826 49.83 8.06 11.49
C ALA A 826 48.57 8.93 11.31
N ARG A 827 48.00 8.98 10.09
CA ARG A 827 46.74 9.71 9.81
C ARG A 827 45.58 9.16 10.64
N TRP A 828 45.42 7.84 10.71
CA TRP A 828 44.40 7.20 11.53
C TRP A 828 44.50 7.58 13.01
N ALA A 829 45.70 7.46 13.59
CA ALA A 829 45.94 7.85 14.98
C ALA A 829 45.67 9.35 15.20
N ALA A 830 46.06 10.20 14.26
CA ALA A 830 45.80 11.64 14.32
C ALA A 830 44.30 11.98 14.26
N MET A 831 43.50 11.26 13.46
CA MET A 831 42.04 11.43 13.41
C MET A 831 41.37 11.05 14.75
N LEU A 832 41.73 9.90 15.34
CA LEU A 832 41.17 9.48 16.63
C LEU A 832 41.59 10.41 17.77
N ALA A 833 42.85 10.84 17.78
CA ALA A 833 43.35 11.81 18.76
C ALA A 833 42.61 13.15 18.65
N LEU A 834 42.44 13.66 17.43
CA LEU A 834 41.70 14.90 17.20
C LEU A 834 40.23 14.77 17.61
N ALA A 835 39.57 13.63 17.33
CA ALA A 835 38.20 13.40 17.77
C ALA A 835 38.06 13.43 19.30
N ALA A 836 39.02 12.86 20.03
CA ALA A 836 39.06 12.92 21.50
C ALA A 836 39.26 14.36 22.01
N GLU A 837 40.16 15.13 21.40
CA GLU A 837 40.36 16.55 21.73
C GLU A 837 39.14 17.42 21.40
N LEU A 838 38.35 17.02 20.39
CA LEU A 838 37.05 17.59 20.05
C LEU A 838 35.92 17.06 20.97
N GLY A 839 36.22 16.32 22.03
CA GLY A 839 35.28 15.88 23.06
C GLY A 839 34.50 14.60 22.73
N VAL A 840 34.92 13.82 21.74
CA VAL A 840 34.37 12.49 21.46
C VAL A 840 35.19 11.43 22.21
N GLU A 841 34.83 11.22 23.47
CA GLU A 841 35.52 10.27 24.36
C GLU A 841 35.11 8.81 24.10
N GLY A 842 35.92 7.87 24.61
CA GLY A 842 35.60 6.45 24.59
C GLY A 842 35.76 5.79 23.21
N ILE A 843 36.63 6.34 22.37
CA ILE A 843 37.08 5.80 21.09
C ILE A 843 38.54 5.39 21.22
N ALA A 844 38.83 4.11 21.06
CA ALA A 844 40.18 3.58 20.96
C ALA A 844 40.26 2.67 19.73
N ASP A 845 41.43 2.59 19.11
CA ASP A 845 41.70 1.57 18.08
C ASP A 845 41.89 0.20 18.74
N ASP A 846 40.82 -0.31 19.35
CA ASP A 846 40.82 -1.55 20.13
C ASP A 846 39.71 -2.50 19.63
N PRO A 847 40.07 -3.54 18.85
CA PRO A 847 39.11 -4.54 18.40
C PRO A 847 38.60 -5.46 19.53
N HIS A 848 39.20 -5.46 20.74
CA HIS A 848 38.64 -6.16 21.90
C HIS A 848 37.38 -5.46 22.46
N ALA A 849 37.26 -4.16 22.22
CA ALA A 849 36.13 -3.36 22.65
C ALA A 849 34.89 -3.54 21.75
N LEU A 850 34.98 -4.23 20.61
CA LEU A 850 33.88 -4.45 19.68
C LEU A 850 33.40 -5.89 19.72
N ILE A 851 32.11 -6.11 19.94
CA ILE A 851 31.49 -7.45 19.98
C ILE A 851 30.41 -7.61 18.90
N LEU A 852 30.25 -8.84 18.40
CA LEU A 852 29.14 -9.18 17.51
C LEU A 852 27.85 -9.42 18.29
N THR A 853 26.72 -8.89 17.81
CA THR A 853 25.40 -9.06 18.41
C THR A 853 24.45 -9.80 17.48
N ARG A 854 23.43 -10.46 18.06
CA ARG A 854 22.36 -11.07 17.28
C ARG A 854 21.47 -9.99 16.69
N ARG A 855 20.99 -10.23 15.46
CA ARG A 855 19.94 -9.43 14.82
C ARG A 855 18.59 -10.16 14.98
N PRO A 856 17.50 -9.46 15.33
CA PRO A 856 16.16 -10.04 15.29
C PRO A 856 15.81 -10.54 13.89
N ALA A 857 14.97 -11.56 13.80
CA ALA A 857 14.50 -12.14 12.53
C ALA A 857 15.64 -12.58 11.58
N VAL A 858 16.82 -12.92 12.11
CA VAL A 858 17.90 -13.57 11.37
C VAL A 858 18.17 -14.94 11.98
N THR A 859 18.20 -15.95 11.12
CA THR A 859 18.36 -17.33 11.56
C THR A 859 18.92 -18.18 10.42
N THR A 860 19.45 -19.36 10.71
CA THR A 860 20.22 -20.15 9.73
C THR A 860 19.81 -21.60 9.70
N TRP A 861 19.71 -22.17 8.50
CA TRP A 861 19.38 -23.58 8.30
C TRP A 861 20.42 -24.29 7.43
N PRO A 862 21.00 -25.40 7.91
CA PRO A 862 21.71 -26.31 7.04
C PRO A 862 20.70 -27.12 6.21
N LEU A 863 20.85 -27.12 4.89
CA LEU A 863 20.11 -27.98 3.97
C LEU A 863 21.13 -28.83 3.22
N ALA A 864 21.16 -30.13 3.50
CA ALA A 864 22.06 -31.10 2.85
C ALA A 864 23.54 -30.65 2.78
N GLY A 865 24.02 -29.98 3.83
CA GLY A 865 25.42 -29.51 3.94
C GLY A 865 25.69 -28.08 3.47
N ARG A 866 24.72 -27.40 2.82
CA ARG A 866 24.81 -25.95 2.54
C ARG A 866 24.15 -25.14 3.64
N LEU A 867 24.79 -24.05 4.04
CA LEU A 867 24.28 -23.18 5.09
C LEU A 867 23.50 -22.01 4.47
N HIS A 868 22.24 -21.91 4.84
CA HIS A 868 21.35 -20.82 4.44
C HIS A 868 21.15 -19.85 5.60
N VAL A 869 20.97 -18.58 5.29
CA VAL A 869 20.57 -17.54 6.24
C VAL A 869 19.20 -17.02 5.80
N LEU A 870 18.23 -17.07 6.70
CA LEU A 870 16.94 -16.40 6.52
C LEU A 870 16.96 -15.07 7.25
N ARG A 871 16.49 -14.03 6.58
CA ARG A 871 16.34 -12.67 7.13
C ARG A 871 14.90 -12.21 6.91
N SER A 872 14.28 -11.68 7.97
CA SER A 872 12.92 -11.12 7.99
C SER A 872 11.83 -12.08 7.49
N ASP A 873 12.05 -13.39 7.60
CA ASP A 873 11.15 -14.47 7.16
C ASP A 873 10.74 -14.44 5.66
N SER A 874 11.39 -13.59 4.85
CA SER A 874 11.09 -13.40 3.42
C SER A 874 12.29 -13.65 2.52
N GLU A 875 13.51 -13.41 3.01
CA GLU A 875 14.75 -13.51 2.23
C GLU A 875 15.54 -14.75 2.59
N VAL A 876 16.06 -15.44 1.57
CA VAL A 876 16.89 -16.64 1.74
C VAL A 876 18.24 -16.41 1.09
N PHE A 877 19.29 -16.49 1.89
CA PHE A 877 20.66 -16.42 1.41
C PHE A 877 21.30 -17.79 1.49
N VAL A 878 22.16 -18.12 0.54
CA VAL A 878 23.08 -19.26 0.62
C VAL A 878 24.49 -18.75 0.80
N LEU A 879 25.19 -19.25 1.81
CA LEU A 879 26.59 -18.87 2.06
C LEU A 879 27.53 -19.66 1.14
N SER A 880 28.59 -18.98 0.67
CA SER A 880 29.75 -19.65 0.08
C SER A 880 30.43 -20.54 1.11
N GLU A 881 31.35 -21.42 0.69
CA GLU A 881 32.07 -22.23 1.68
C GLU A 881 32.90 -21.38 2.64
N ALA A 882 33.51 -20.30 2.14
CA ALA A 882 34.24 -19.33 2.97
C ALA A 882 33.27 -18.61 3.93
N GLY A 883 32.12 -18.15 3.44
CA GLY A 883 31.06 -17.56 4.26
C GLY A 883 30.55 -18.53 5.34
N ALA A 884 30.29 -19.79 4.99
CA ALA A 884 29.83 -20.80 5.95
C ALA A 884 30.90 -21.11 7.01
N ARG A 885 32.19 -21.16 6.64
CA ARG A 885 33.30 -21.29 7.60
C ARG A 885 33.39 -20.08 8.53
N ALA A 886 33.27 -18.87 7.98
CA ALA A 886 33.25 -17.64 8.77
C ALA A 886 32.05 -17.60 9.73
N TRP A 887 30.85 -17.97 9.26
CA TRP A 887 29.63 -18.03 10.08
C TRP A 887 29.77 -18.99 11.25
N ARG A 888 30.39 -20.17 11.05
CA ARG A 888 30.66 -21.12 12.14
C ARG A 888 31.63 -20.57 13.20
N SER A 889 32.40 -19.54 12.86
CA SER A 889 33.30 -18.85 13.79
C SER A 889 32.61 -17.68 14.52
N VAL A 890 31.40 -17.28 14.10
CA VAL A 890 30.63 -16.22 14.75
C VAL A 890 30.17 -16.68 16.13
N VAL A 891 30.73 -16.04 17.16
CA VAL A 891 30.28 -16.21 18.55
C VAL A 891 29.78 -14.87 19.06
N PHE A 892 28.47 -14.76 19.23
CA PHE A 892 27.85 -13.54 19.76
C PHE A 892 28.38 -13.19 21.15
N ARG A 893 28.48 -11.89 21.43
CA ARG A 893 29.04 -11.31 22.65
C ARG A 893 30.55 -11.54 22.86
N GLN A 894 31.24 -12.19 21.93
CA GLN A 894 32.71 -12.20 21.91
C GLN A 894 33.26 -11.05 21.06
N SER A 895 34.52 -10.67 21.33
CA SER A 895 35.13 -9.58 20.58
C SER A 895 35.49 -9.98 19.15
N ILE A 896 35.48 -9.02 18.24
CA ILE A 896 35.94 -9.22 16.85
C ILE A 896 37.35 -9.83 16.85
N ARG A 897 38.23 -9.34 17.73
CA ARG A 897 39.60 -9.85 17.85
C ARG A 897 39.64 -11.33 18.23
N ASP A 898 38.87 -11.74 19.23
CA ASP A 898 38.85 -13.13 19.71
C ASP A 898 38.25 -14.08 18.66
N ILE A 899 37.21 -13.63 17.95
CA ILE A 899 36.59 -14.37 16.85
C ILE A 899 37.60 -14.57 15.72
N MET A 900 38.31 -13.52 15.31
CA MET A 900 39.34 -13.61 14.26
C MET A 900 40.52 -14.49 14.68
N ALA A 901 40.95 -14.43 15.93
CA ALA A 901 42.08 -15.21 16.44
C ALA A 901 41.79 -16.73 16.53
N ARG A 902 40.52 -17.10 16.73
CA ARG A 902 40.08 -18.51 16.78
C ARG A 902 39.86 -19.11 15.39
N SER A 903 39.68 -18.27 14.38
CA SER A 903 39.49 -18.74 13.01
C SER A 903 40.81 -19.24 12.41
N PRO A 904 40.85 -20.46 11.84
CA PRO A 904 42.07 -21.00 11.23
C PRO A 904 42.45 -20.29 9.93
N GLN A 905 41.57 -19.45 9.36
CA GLN A 905 41.79 -18.67 8.15
C GLN A 905 41.32 -17.21 8.37
N PRO A 906 41.86 -16.24 7.62
CA PRO A 906 41.35 -14.86 7.64
C PRO A 906 39.87 -14.83 7.23
N ILE A 907 39.01 -14.26 8.07
CA ILE A 907 37.56 -14.15 7.86
C ILE A 907 37.03 -12.70 7.91
N GLY A 908 37.94 -11.72 7.83
CA GLY A 908 37.61 -10.31 8.02
C GLY A 908 36.63 -9.79 6.96
N ALA A 909 36.83 -10.16 5.70
CA ALA A 909 35.97 -9.75 4.60
C ALA A 909 34.53 -10.28 4.77
N GLU A 910 34.39 -11.54 5.21
CA GLU A 910 33.11 -12.19 5.48
C GLU A 910 32.37 -11.55 6.65
N LEU A 911 33.07 -11.22 7.74
CA LEU A 911 32.45 -10.55 8.88
C LEU A 911 31.99 -9.14 8.53
N ALA A 912 32.79 -8.39 7.76
CA ALA A 912 32.36 -7.09 7.25
C ALA A 912 31.08 -7.23 6.40
N GLU A 913 31.05 -8.23 5.52
CA GLU A 913 29.88 -8.49 4.67
C GLU A 913 28.65 -8.90 5.47
N PHE A 914 28.80 -9.73 6.51
CA PHE A 914 27.69 -10.09 7.40
C PHE A 914 27.11 -8.91 8.17
N VAL A 915 27.93 -7.91 8.50
CA VAL A 915 27.44 -6.66 9.10
C VAL A 915 26.65 -5.86 8.08
N ARG A 916 27.14 -5.73 6.84
CA ARG A 916 26.45 -4.99 5.76
C ARG A 916 25.14 -5.66 5.32
N LEU A 917 25.11 -6.98 5.28
CA LEU A 917 23.92 -7.79 5.03
C LEU A 917 23.01 -7.90 6.26
N GLY A 918 23.40 -7.31 7.40
CA GLY A 918 22.58 -7.35 8.61
C GLY A 918 22.38 -8.74 9.20
N PHE A 919 23.24 -9.71 8.89
CA PHE A 919 23.21 -11.02 9.53
C PHE A 919 23.67 -10.95 10.99
N VAL A 920 24.55 -10.00 11.29
CA VAL A 920 25.03 -9.71 12.65
C VAL A 920 24.99 -8.21 12.92
N GLY A 921 24.89 -7.83 14.19
CA GLY A 921 25.07 -6.45 14.64
C GLY A 921 26.44 -6.24 15.28
N LEU A 922 26.75 -4.97 15.55
CA LEU A 922 27.96 -4.56 16.26
C LEU A 922 27.60 -3.80 17.53
N GLN A 923 28.37 -4.01 18.59
CA GLN A 923 28.21 -3.29 19.85
C GLN A 923 29.58 -2.97 20.45
N TRP A 924 29.68 -1.81 21.08
CA TRP A 924 30.84 -1.52 21.93
C TRP A 924 30.64 -2.19 23.29
N ARG A 925 31.67 -2.89 23.78
CA ARG A 925 31.61 -3.66 25.03
C ARG A 925 31.21 -2.74 26.19
N GLY A 926 30.16 -3.13 26.92
CA GLY A 926 29.61 -2.33 28.03
C GLY A 926 28.90 -1.04 27.59
N GLY A 927 28.68 -0.83 26.29
CA GLY A 927 28.00 0.33 25.72
C GLY A 927 26.83 -0.08 24.81
N GLU A 928 26.39 0.88 23.99
CA GLU A 928 25.25 0.72 23.08
C GLU A 928 25.58 -0.09 21.81
N VAL A 929 24.53 -0.65 21.20
CA VAL A 929 24.60 -1.23 19.85
C VAL A 929 24.93 -0.11 18.89
N LEU A 930 25.89 -0.34 18.00
CA LEU A 930 26.32 0.67 17.06
C LEU A 930 25.22 0.93 16.03
N ALA A 931 24.79 2.19 15.94
CA ALA A 931 23.93 2.70 14.89
C ALA A 931 24.72 3.78 14.12
N PRO A 932 25.67 3.38 13.25
CA PRO A 932 26.48 4.34 12.51
C PRO A 932 25.63 5.10 11.51
N ALA A 933 25.89 6.39 11.37
CA ALA A 933 25.21 7.27 10.43
C ALA A 933 26.23 8.25 9.84
N LEU A 934 26.15 8.53 8.55
CA LEU A 934 27.00 9.54 7.91
C LEU A 934 26.49 10.95 8.25
N ALA A 935 27.32 11.98 8.14
CA ALA A 935 26.94 13.34 8.52
C ALA A 935 25.80 13.96 7.69
N MET A 936 25.41 13.35 6.57
CA MET A 936 24.30 13.76 5.70
C MET A 936 23.32 12.62 5.40
N CYS A 937 23.43 11.48 6.09
CA CYS A 937 22.54 10.35 5.90
C CYS A 937 22.03 9.87 7.26
N GLY A 938 20.87 9.21 7.26
CA GLY A 938 20.39 8.50 8.44
C GLY A 938 21.33 7.34 8.82
N PRO A 939 20.96 6.58 9.87
CA PRO A 939 21.62 5.33 10.19
C PRO A 939 21.74 4.40 8.98
N VAL A 940 22.85 3.67 8.89
CA VAL A 940 23.05 2.69 7.82
C VAL A 940 22.15 1.49 8.08
N GLU A 941 21.26 1.23 7.14
CA GLU A 941 20.44 0.03 7.13
C GLU A 941 21.14 -1.09 6.33
N PRO A 942 20.91 -2.37 6.67
CA PRO A 942 21.39 -3.49 5.88
C PRO A 942 20.88 -3.46 4.43
N TYR A 943 21.72 -3.85 3.47
CA TYR A 943 21.26 -3.99 2.07
C TYR A 943 20.82 -5.41 1.73
N THR A 944 20.06 -5.51 0.64
CA THR A 944 19.68 -6.74 -0.04
C THR A 944 20.36 -6.75 -1.42
N PRO A 945 21.28 -7.69 -1.71
CA PRO A 945 21.90 -7.77 -3.02
C PRO A 945 20.92 -8.30 -4.08
N VAL A 946 21.23 -8.08 -5.36
CA VAL A 946 20.43 -8.66 -6.45
C VAL A 946 20.47 -10.19 -6.37
N ALA A 947 19.32 -10.83 -6.54
CA ALA A 947 19.23 -12.28 -6.53
C ALA A 947 19.98 -12.92 -7.70
N VAL A 948 20.52 -14.12 -7.47
CA VAL A 948 21.23 -14.86 -8.51
C VAL A 948 20.28 -15.38 -9.59
N VAL A 949 20.69 -15.28 -10.85
CA VAL A 949 19.86 -15.66 -12.03
C VAL A 949 20.19 -17.07 -12.54
N THR A 950 20.75 -17.93 -11.68
CA THR A 950 21.09 -19.32 -12.04
C THR A 950 19.83 -20.14 -12.29
N THR A 951 19.92 -21.05 -13.26
CA THR A 951 18.83 -21.94 -13.66
C THR A 951 19.36 -23.39 -13.67
N PRO A 952 18.77 -24.34 -12.92
CA PRO A 952 17.61 -24.18 -12.02
C PRO A 952 17.88 -23.24 -10.82
N ALA A 953 16.80 -22.74 -10.21
CA ALA A 953 16.85 -21.80 -9.08
C ALA A 953 17.27 -22.48 -7.76
N MET A 954 17.06 -23.79 -7.66
CA MET A 954 17.43 -24.61 -6.51
C MET A 954 17.62 -26.08 -6.90
N GLY A 955 18.35 -26.80 -6.06
CA GLY A 955 18.50 -28.26 -6.11
C GLY A 955 18.15 -28.89 -4.77
N LEU A 956 18.53 -30.16 -4.60
CA LEU A 956 18.28 -30.90 -3.35
C LEU A 956 18.97 -30.27 -2.14
N THR A 957 20.10 -29.58 -2.36
CA THR A 957 20.87 -28.91 -1.30
C THR A 957 20.45 -27.48 -1.02
N GLY A 958 19.34 -27.01 -1.61
CA GLY A 958 18.79 -25.67 -1.37
C GLY A 958 19.06 -24.70 -2.52
N ALA A 959 19.23 -23.43 -2.20
CA ALA A 959 19.25 -22.36 -3.19
C ALA A 959 20.48 -22.48 -4.09
N ALA A 960 20.31 -22.10 -5.36
CA ALA A 960 21.42 -22.01 -6.28
C ALA A 960 22.43 -20.94 -5.83
N ARG A 961 23.72 -21.19 -6.06
CA ARG A 961 24.82 -20.41 -5.49
C ARG A 961 25.55 -19.60 -6.56
N GLY A 962 25.83 -18.33 -6.26
CA GLY A 962 26.73 -17.47 -7.05
C GLY A 962 28.16 -17.44 -6.52
N GLU A 963 28.93 -16.42 -6.93
CA GLU A 963 30.33 -16.25 -6.52
C GLU A 963 30.51 -15.46 -5.20
N GLY A 964 29.47 -14.78 -4.72
CA GLY A 964 29.51 -13.94 -3.51
C GLY A 964 29.60 -14.72 -2.19
N ILE A 965 30.02 -14.03 -1.11
CA ILE A 965 30.10 -14.58 0.26
C ILE A 965 28.74 -15.10 0.73
N ALA A 966 27.70 -14.33 0.46
CA ALA A 966 26.31 -14.74 0.60
C ALA A 966 25.59 -14.37 -0.70
N THR A 967 24.82 -15.31 -1.24
CA THR A 967 24.05 -15.10 -2.47
C THR A 967 22.58 -15.10 -2.12
N LEU A 968 21.83 -14.08 -2.54
CA LEU A 968 20.39 -14.05 -2.38
C LEU A 968 19.73 -15.02 -3.37
N SER A 969 18.88 -15.90 -2.84
CA SER A 969 18.00 -16.77 -3.61
C SER A 969 17.01 -15.94 -4.44
N PRO A 970 16.77 -16.29 -5.71
CA PRO A 970 15.70 -15.66 -6.49
C PRO A 970 14.30 -16.08 -6.02
N LEU A 971 14.21 -17.05 -5.12
CA LEU A 971 12.96 -17.51 -4.52
C LEU A 971 12.81 -16.90 -3.12
N PRO A 972 11.70 -16.19 -2.84
CA PRO A 972 11.38 -15.76 -1.48
C PRO A 972 11.14 -16.98 -0.59
N ALA A 973 11.29 -16.82 0.72
CA ALA A 973 11.38 -17.92 1.67
C ALA A 973 10.22 -18.94 1.60
N ARG A 974 8.97 -18.47 1.50
CA ARG A 974 7.80 -19.35 1.35
C ARG A 974 7.86 -20.18 0.06
N ARG A 975 8.23 -19.55 -1.06
CA ARG A 975 8.35 -20.21 -2.37
C ARG A 975 9.54 -21.17 -2.42
N PHE A 976 10.65 -20.80 -1.80
CA PHE A 976 11.84 -21.63 -1.65
C PHE A 976 11.52 -22.94 -0.91
N ILE A 977 10.81 -22.85 0.22
CA ILE A 977 10.38 -24.03 0.98
C ILE A 977 9.37 -24.86 0.21
N GLY A 978 8.34 -24.23 -0.35
CA GLY A 978 7.30 -24.94 -1.11
C GLY A 978 7.87 -25.70 -2.29
N ALA A 979 8.81 -25.11 -3.02
CA ALA A 979 9.53 -25.78 -4.10
C ALA A 979 10.45 -26.89 -3.58
N GLY A 980 11.18 -26.67 -2.47
CA GLY A 980 12.06 -27.68 -1.86
C GLY A 980 11.31 -28.92 -1.37
N LEU A 981 10.19 -28.75 -0.66
CA LEU A 981 9.35 -29.86 -0.22
C LEU A 981 8.77 -30.66 -1.40
N ASN A 982 8.27 -29.95 -2.43
CA ASN A 982 7.75 -30.61 -3.63
C ASN A 982 8.84 -31.34 -4.41
N LEU A 983 10.06 -30.82 -4.45
CA LEU A 983 11.21 -31.46 -5.09
C LEU A 983 11.48 -32.84 -4.48
N VAL A 984 11.55 -32.92 -3.15
CA VAL A 984 11.86 -34.19 -2.46
C VAL A 984 10.68 -35.15 -2.57
N TRP A 985 9.44 -34.71 -2.34
CA TRP A 985 8.29 -35.63 -2.30
C TRP A 985 7.86 -36.10 -3.69
N SER A 986 7.97 -35.24 -4.70
CA SER A 986 7.70 -35.68 -6.08
C SER A 986 8.70 -36.76 -6.52
N ASN A 987 9.94 -36.72 -6.03
CA ASN A 987 10.91 -37.79 -6.27
C ASN A 987 10.51 -39.11 -5.60
N VAL A 988 9.94 -39.08 -4.40
CA VAL A 988 9.42 -40.30 -3.72
C VAL A 988 8.27 -40.92 -4.52
N VAL A 989 7.31 -40.10 -4.96
CA VAL A 989 6.16 -40.57 -5.75
C VAL A 989 6.61 -41.08 -7.13
N LEU A 990 7.61 -40.43 -7.73
CA LEU A 990 8.24 -40.87 -8.98
C LEU A 990 8.82 -42.28 -8.82
N GLU A 991 9.62 -42.52 -7.77
CA GLU A 991 10.22 -43.85 -7.55
C GLU A 991 9.17 -44.94 -7.35
N ASN A 992 8.06 -44.63 -6.68
CA ASN A 992 6.97 -45.58 -6.46
C ASN A 992 6.27 -45.91 -7.79
N ALA A 993 6.00 -44.91 -8.62
CA ALA A 993 5.43 -45.12 -9.94
C ALA A 993 6.37 -45.93 -10.87
N ARG A 994 7.69 -45.80 -10.68
CA ARG A 994 8.69 -46.59 -11.41
C ARG A 994 8.63 -48.06 -11.03
N GLU A 995 8.56 -48.35 -9.73
CA GLU A 995 8.44 -49.72 -9.23
C GLU A 995 7.15 -50.39 -9.72
N ASP A 996 6.01 -49.68 -9.64
CA ASP A 996 4.71 -50.13 -10.15
C ASP A 996 4.78 -50.45 -11.65
N LEU A 997 5.42 -49.57 -12.44
CA LEU A 997 5.57 -49.74 -13.88
C LEU A 997 6.40 -50.99 -14.22
N VAL A 998 7.56 -51.16 -13.57
CA VAL A 998 8.44 -52.32 -13.79
C VAL A 998 7.72 -53.62 -13.43
N GLY A 999 6.99 -53.64 -12.31
CA GLY A 999 6.18 -54.78 -11.89
C GLY A 999 5.08 -55.12 -12.90
N ALA A 1000 4.29 -54.12 -13.31
CA ALA A 1000 3.20 -54.31 -14.26
C ALA A 1000 3.68 -54.82 -15.63
N VAL A 1001 4.82 -54.32 -16.13
CA VAL A 1001 5.41 -54.81 -17.38
C VAL A 1001 5.86 -56.27 -17.24
N LYS A 1002 6.49 -56.64 -16.12
CA LYS A 1002 6.94 -58.01 -15.85
C LYS A 1002 5.77 -59.00 -15.80
N ASP A 1003 4.65 -58.59 -15.22
CA ASP A 1003 3.45 -59.42 -15.04
C ASP A 1003 2.46 -59.30 -16.23
N ALA A 1004 2.88 -58.66 -17.33
CA ALA A 1004 2.10 -58.44 -18.55
C ALA A 1004 0.76 -57.70 -18.33
N GLN A 1005 0.70 -56.81 -17.34
CA GLN A 1005 -0.47 -56.00 -16.98
C GLN A 1005 -0.46 -54.64 -17.71
N GLY A 1006 -0.71 -54.66 -19.03
CA GLY A 1006 -0.47 -53.49 -19.86
C GLY A 1006 -1.30 -52.23 -19.54
N ASP A 1007 -2.55 -52.36 -19.11
CA ASP A 1007 -3.37 -51.19 -18.72
C ASP A 1007 -2.85 -50.54 -17.42
N VAL A 1008 -2.33 -51.34 -16.48
CA VAL A 1008 -1.71 -50.86 -15.24
C VAL A 1008 -0.38 -50.15 -15.55
N ALA A 1009 0.43 -50.73 -16.44
CA ALA A 1009 1.68 -50.15 -16.90
C ALA A 1009 1.47 -48.77 -17.56
N ASP A 1010 0.41 -48.59 -18.36
CA ASP A 1010 0.09 -47.29 -18.97
C ASP A 1010 -0.20 -46.19 -17.92
N ILE A 1011 -0.96 -46.53 -16.87
CA ILE A 1011 -1.26 -45.60 -15.78
C ILE A 1011 0.00 -45.28 -14.96
N ALA A 1012 0.80 -46.29 -14.63
CA ALA A 1012 2.05 -46.13 -13.89
C ALA A 1012 3.07 -45.26 -14.66
N ALA A 1013 3.21 -45.48 -15.97
CA ALA A 1013 4.06 -44.66 -16.84
C ALA A 1013 3.59 -43.21 -16.91
N HIS A 1014 2.28 -42.96 -17.00
CA HIS A 1014 1.73 -41.61 -16.97
C HIS A 1014 2.04 -40.90 -15.64
N ARG A 1015 1.85 -41.58 -14.51
CA ARG A 1015 2.17 -41.05 -13.17
C ARG A 1015 3.65 -40.73 -13.03
N LEU A 1016 4.53 -41.61 -13.52
CA LEU A 1016 5.98 -41.40 -13.51
C LEU A 1016 6.39 -40.15 -14.32
N ILE A 1017 5.85 -39.99 -15.52
CA ILE A 1017 6.13 -38.82 -16.39
C ILE A 1017 5.65 -37.53 -15.71
N ALA A 1018 4.43 -37.54 -15.15
CA ALA A 1018 3.88 -36.39 -14.44
C ALA A 1018 4.73 -35.99 -13.23
N MET A 1019 5.16 -36.96 -12.41
CA MET A 1019 6.03 -36.66 -11.26
C MET A 1019 7.42 -36.20 -11.68
N SER A 1020 7.95 -36.69 -12.80
CA SER A 1020 9.22 -36.21 -13.38
C SER A 1020 9.13 -34.73 -13.73
N VAL A 1021 8.02 -34.29 -14.34
CA VAL A 1021 7.81 -32.86 -14.60
C VAL A 1021 7.67 -32.07 -13.29
N ARG A 1022 6.97 -32.57 -12.27
CA ARG A 1022 6.86 -31.88 -10.97
C ARG A 1022 8.22 -31.70 -10.28
N VAL A 1023 9.10 -32.71 -10.30
CA VAL A 1023 10.50 -32.58 -9.81
C VAL A 1023 11.21 -31.45 -10.55
N LEU A 1024 11.14 -31.45 -11.88
CA LEU A 1024 11.78 -30.43 -12.71
C LEU A 1024 11.25 -29.02 -12.41
N LEU A 1025 9.93 -28.83 -12.42
CA LEU A 1025 9.32 -27.51 -12.17
C LEU A 1025 9.70 -26.99 -10.77
N SER A 1026 9.77 -27.88 -9.78
CA SER A 1026 10.18 -27.52 -8.42
C SER A 1026 11.63 -27.04 -8.36
N ALA A 1027 12.57 -27.68 -9.07
CA ALA A 1027 13.96 -27.22 -9.15
C ALA A 1027 14.07 -25.81 -9.78
N PHE A 1028 13.21 -25.50 -10.74
CA PHE A 1028 13.11 -24.17 -11.34
C PHE A 1028 12.34 -23.17 -10.45
N GLY A 1029 11.99 -23.57 -9.24
CA GLY A 1029 11.28 -22.74 -8.27
C GLY A 1029 9.85 -22.45 -8.65
N ILE A 1030 9.21 -23.22 -9.53
CA ILE A 1030 7.81 -23.03 -9.90
C ILE A 1030 6.93 -23.58 -8.77
N HIS A 1031 6.26 -22.69 -8.06
CA HIS A 1031 5.37 -23.02 -6.96
C HIS A 1031 4.28 -21.92 -6.82
N PRO A 1032 2.99 -22.25 -6.65
CA PRO A 1032 2.45 -23.61 -6.61
C PRO A 1032 2.62 -24.35 -7.95
N LEU A 1033 2.70 -25.68 -7.90
CA LEU A 1033 2.85 -26.50 -9.10
C LEU A 1033 1.53 -26.50 -9.91
N PRO A 1034 1.58 -26.38 -11.25
CA PRO A 1034 0.38 -26.45 -12.07
C PRO A 1034 -0.25 -27.85 -12.00
N ALA A 1035 -1.57 -27.93 -12.21
CA ALA A 1035 -2.18 -29.18 -12.64
C ALA A 1035 -1.64 -29.54 -14.04
N ASP A 1036 -1.19 -30.77 -14.22
CA ASP A 1036 -0.48 -31.18 -15.44
C ASP A 1036 -1.15 -32.39 -16.08
N VAL A 1037 -1.72 -32.17 -17.25
CA VAL A 1037 -2.30 -33.21 -18.13
C VAL A 1037 -1.57 -33.28 -19.48
N ASP A 1038 -0.59 -32.41 -19.70
CA ASP A 1038 0.24 -32.32 -20.91
C ASP A 1038 1.69 -32.02 -20.49
N PRO A 1039 2.43 -33.03 -19.98
CA PRO A 1039 3.77 -32.85 -19.42
C PRO A 1039 4.75 -32.15 -20.38
N ALA A 1040 4.79 -32.55 -21.65
CA ALA A 1040 5.64 -31.91 -22.65
C ALA A 1040 5.24 -30.45 -22.94
N GLY A 1041 3.94 -30.16 -23.04
CA GLY A 1041 3.43 -28.81 -23.22
C GLY A 1041 3.63 -27.92 -22.00
N THR A 1042 3.50 -28.49 -20.79
CA THR A 1042 3.75 -27.81 -19.52
C THR A 1042 5.20 -27.41 -19.39
N VAL A 1043 6.15 -28.31 -19.68
CA VAL A 1043 7.59 -27.97 -19.73
C VAL A 1043 7.88 -26.90 -20.78
N ALA A 1044 7.30 -27.01 -21.98
CA ALA A 1044 7.48 -25.99 -23.02
C ALA A 1044 6.94 -24.60 -22.60
N ARG A 1045 5.81 -24.56 -21.89
CA ARG A 1045 5.19 -23.31 -21.46
C ARG A 1045 5.92 -22.65 -20.28
N LEU A 1046 6.44 -23.45 -19.36
CA LEU A 1046 6.90 -22.96 -18.06
C LEU A 1046 8.42 -22.90 -17.89
N LEU A 1047 9.19 -23.76 -18.55
CA LEU A 1047 10.65 -23.63 -18.53
C LEU A 1047 11.10 -22.53 -19.50
N PRO A 1048 11.93 -21.57 -19.05
CA PRO A 1048 12.43 -20.50 -19.90
C PRO A 1048 13.27 -21.07 -21.06
N ALA A 1049 13.23 -20.43 -22.22
CA ALA A 1049 13.99 -20.86 -23.41
C ALA A 1049 15.50 -21.14 -23.16
N PRO A 1050 16.23 -20.35 -22.36
CA PRO A 1050 17.64 -20.64 -22.04
C PRO A 1050 17.85 -21.80 -21.05
N ALA A 1051 16.81 -22.54 -20.65
CA ALA A 1051 16.96 -23.70 -19.78
C ALA A 1051 17.81 -24.80 -20.47
N PRO A 1052 18.77 -25.42 -19.75
CA PRO A 1052 19.64 -26.47 -20.31
C PRO A 1052 18.84 -27.67 -20.84
N GLU A 1053 19.24 -28.23 -21.99
CA GLU A 1053 18.61 -29.40 -22.64
C GLU A 1053 17.08 -29.30 -22.86
N ARG A 1054 16.48 -28.10 -22.80
CA ARG A 1054 15.01 -27.92 -22.81
C ARG A 1054 14.34 -28.58 -24.01
N ASP A 1055 14.84 -28.35 -25.21
CA ASP A 1055 14.21 -28.89 -26.42
C ASP A 1055 14.39 -30.41 -26.55
N GLU A 1056 15.51 -30.93 -26.07
CA GLU A 1056 15.78 -32.38 -26.01
C GLU A 1056 14.89 -33.07 -24.97
N LEU A 1057 14.68 -32.42 -23.83
CA LEU A 1057 13.75 -32.88 -22.81
C LEU A 1057 12.30 -32.90 -23.33
N ILE A 1058 11.85 -31.85 -24.02
CA ILE A 1058 10.50 -31.81 -24.62
C ILE A 1058 10.34 -32.94 -25.64
N LYS A 1059 11.37 -33.21 -26.46
CA LYS A 1059 11.36 -34.35 -27.40
C LYS A 1059 11.26 -35.67 -26.65
N ALA A 1060 12.03 -35.86 -25.58
CA ALA A 1060 12.01 -37.07 -24.77
C ALA A 1060 10.64 -37.31 -24.12
N LEU A 1061 10.03 -36.26 -23.55
CA LEU A 1061 8.68 -36.32 -22.97
C LEU A 1061 7.63 -36.73 -24.00
N LYS A 1062 7.64 -36.12 -25.19
CA LYS A 1062 6.71 -36.48 -26.28
C LYS A 1062 6.89 -37.92 -26.75
N SER A 1063 8.12 -38.44 -26.73
CA SER A 1063 8.38 -39.85 -27.05
C SER A 1063 7.80 -40.76 -25.97
N ALA A 1064 8.02 -40.46 -24.69
CA ALA A 1064 7.50 -41.23 -23.57
C ALA A 1064 5.95 -41.21 -23.50
N GLU A 1065 5.32 -40.06 -23.77
CA GLU A 1065 3.86 -39.90 -23.80
C GLU A 1065 3.16 -40.73 -24.89
N ARG A 1066 3.90 -41.18 -25.93
CA ARG A 1066 3.37 -42.01 -27.02
C ARG A 1066 3.45 -43.50 -26.74
N VAL A 1067 4.22 -43.90 -25.73
CA VAL A 1067 4.34 -45.29 -25.32
C VAL A 1067 2.98 -45.80 -24.83
N ARG A 1068 2.58 -47.00 -25.27
CA ARG A 1068 1.32 -47.67 -24.88
C ARG A 1068 1.59 -49.13 -24.59
N PHE A 1069 1.95 -49.44 -23.35
CA PHE A 1069 2.24 -50.78 -22.86
C PHE A 1069 1.06 -51.73 -23.03
N SER A 1070 -0.19 -51.28 -22.86
CA SER A 1070 -1.39 -52.08 -23.14
C SER A 1070 -1.47 -52.61 -24.57
N ARG A 1071 -1.01 -51.82 -25.54
CA ARG A 1071 -0.92 -52.23 -26.95
C ARG A 1071 0.32 -53.10 -27.17
N THR A 1072 1.50 -52.64 -26.73
CA THR A 1072 2.76 -53.36 -26.93
C THR A 1072 2.70 -54.78 -26.39
N LEU A 1073 2.18 -54.98 -25.17
CA LEU A 1073 2.08 -56.31 -24.56
C LEU A 1073 1.00 -57.18 -25.23
N ARG A 1074 -0.11 -56.59 -25.68
CA ARG A 1074 -1.17 -57.32 -26.41
C ARG A 1074 -0.68 -57.83 -27.77
N ASP A 1075 0.12 -57.02 -28.46
CA ASP A 1075 0.60 -57.31 -29.81
C ASP A 1075 1.94 -58.09 -29.80
N GLY A 1076 2.48 -58.43 -28.62
CA GLY A 1076 3.75 -59.15 -28.48
C GLY A 1076 4.99 -58.32 -28.86
N GLY A 1077 4.92 -57.00 -28.74
CA GLY A 1077 6.02 -56.05 -29.01
C GLY A 1077 7.06 -55.95 -27.89
N ASP A 1078 8.04 -55.06 -28.08
CA ASP A 1078 9.18 -54.86 -27.17
C ASP A 1078 8.87 -53.91 -26.00
N ALA A 1079 8.29 -54.46 -24.92
CA ALA A 1079 7.96 -53.70 -23.72
C ALA A 1079 9.21 -53.22 -22.93
N LEU A 1080 10.37 -53.86 -23.10
CA LEU A 1080 11.62 -53.45 -22.45
C LEU A 1080 12.22 -52.22 -23.13
N GLY A 1081 12.14 -52.15 -24.46
CA GLY A 1081 12.46 -50.95 -25.23
C GLY A 1081 11.58 -49.76 -24.85
N ASP A 1082 10.28 -49.98 -24.70
CA ASP A 1082 9.31 -48.97 -24.25
C ASP A 1082 9.63 -48.46 -22.83
N LEU A 1083 10.01 -49.35 -21.91
CA LEU A 1083 10.45 -48.99 -20.55
C LEU A 1083 11.72 -48.12 -20.57
N ALA A 1084 12.69 -48.43 -21.42
CA ALA A 1084 13.93 -47.66 -21.54
C ALA A 1084 13.69 -46.22 -22.03
N ILE A 1085 12.68 -45.99 -22.87
CA ILE A 1085 12.29 -44.64 -23.32
C ILE A 1085 11.82 -43.81 -22.12
N VAL A 1086 10.99 -44.40 -21.27
CA VAL A 1086 10.41 -43.75 -20.08
C VAL A 1086 11.48 -43.47 -19.02
N ASP A 1087 12.36 -44.44 -18.72
CA ASP A 1087 13.50 -44.26 -17.81
C ASP A 1087 14.49 -43.17 -18.31
N GLY A 1088 14.62 -43.01 -19.63
CA GLY A 1088 15.43 -41.95 -20.23
C GLY A 1088 14.96 -40.53 -19.87
N VAL A 1089 13.65 -40.33 -19.66
CA VAL A 1089 13.09 -39.05 -19.20
C VAL A 1089 13.47 -38.80 -17.75
N VAL A 1090 13.31 -39.79 -16.87
CA VAL A 1090 13.66 -39.69 -15.43
C VAL A 1090 15.13 -39.31 -15.26
N ALA A 1091 16.02 -40.00 -15.97
CA ALA A 1091 17.46 -39.74 -15.91
C ALA A 1091 17.80 -38.30 -16.35
N ARG A 1092 17.12 -37.77 -17.37
CA ARG A 1092 17.34 -36.40 -17.85
C ARG A 1092 16.81 -35.36 -16.87
N VAL A 1093 15.60 -35.55 -16.34
CA VAL A 1093 15.01 -34.67 -15.31
C VAL A 1093 15.92 -34.59 -14.08
N ARG A 1094 16.39 -35.74 -13.58
CA ARG A 1094 17.26 -35.78 -12.40
C ARG A 1094 18.59 -35.05 -12.63
N ARG A 1095 19.19 -35.17 -13.81
CA ARG A 1095 20.40 -34.42 -14.16
C ARG A 1095 20.15 -32.90 -14.19
N LEU A 1096 19.02 -32.48 -14.75
CA LEU A 1096 18.66 -31.06 -14.85
C LEU A 1096 18.26 -30.43 -13.50
N ALA A 1097 17.64 -31.22 -12.62
CA ALA A 1097 17.24 -30.80 -11.29
C ALA A 1097 18.34 -30.96 -10.24
N ALA A 1098 19.49 -31.54 -10.60
CA ALA A 1098 20.62 -31.72 -9.70
C ALA A 1098 21.34 -30.39 -9.43
N ASP A 1099 22.01 -30.32 -8.28
CA ASP A 1099 22.83 -29.17 -7.92
C ASP A 1099 24.04 -29.04 -8.83
N ALA A 1100 24.11 -27.94 -9.58
CA ALA A 1100 25.26 -27.65 -10.43
C ALA A 1100 26.57 -27.64 -9.61
N GLY A 1101 27.52 -28.50 -9.99
CA GLY A 1101 28.84 -28.59 -9.34
C GLY A 1101 28.90 -29.40 -8.03
N VAL A 1102 27.84 -30.09 -7.64
CA VAL A 1102 27.84 -31.00 -6.47
C VAL A 1102 27.60 -32.44 -6.95
N ALA A 1103 28.42 -33.38 -6.50
CA ALA A 1103 28.34 -34.80 -6.89
C ALA A 1103 27.16 -35.56 -6.26
N GLN A 1104 26.18 -34.88 -5.65
CA GLN A 1104 25.04 -35.54 -5.02
C GLN A 1104 23.94 -35.82 -6.03
N GLU A 1105 23.75 -37.10 -6.35
CA GLU A 1105 22.64 -37.58 -7.17
C GLU A 1105 21.34 -37.68 -6.37
N PHE A 1106 20.19 -37.64 -7.05
CA PHE A 1106 18.89 -37.92 -6.45
C PHE A 1106 18.87 -39.31 -5.81
N PRO A 1107 18.34 -39.47 -4.59
CA PRO A 1107 18.26 -40.78 -3.97
C PRO A 1107 17.29 -41.70 -4.73
N ALA A 1108 17.75 -42.93 -4.98
CA ALA A 1108 16.93 -44.02 -5.53
C ALA A 1108 16.16 -44.66 -4.36
N SER A 1109 15.06 -44.01 -3.98
CA SER A 1109 14.47 -44.11 -2.63
C SER A 1109 14.10 -45.54 -2.21
N PHE A 1110 13.82 -46.43 -3.16
CA PHE A 1110 13.39 -47.81 -2.91
C PHE A 1110 14.42 -48.87 -3.31
N ASP A 1111 15.61 -48.48 -3.79
CA ASP A 1111 16.66 -49.42 -4.21
C ASP A 1111 17.39 -50.08 -3.03
N SER A 1112 17.59 -49.33 -1.93
CA SER A 1112 18.24 -49.85 -0.72
C SER A 1112 17.84 -49.08 0.54
N ARG A 1113 18.12 -49.69 1.71
CA ARG A 1113 17.90 -49.05 3.02
C ARG A 1113 18.67 -47.73 3.16
N GLU A 1114 19.91 -47.70 2.67
CA GLU A 1114 20.79 -46.53 2.72
C GLU A 1114 20.23 -45.38 1.87
N GLN A 1115 19.67 -45.68 0.70
CA GLN A 1115 19.04 -44.66 -0.15
C GLN A 1115 17.77 -44.11 0.49
N TRP A 1116 16.95 -44.96 1.11
CA TRP A 1116 15.78 -44.51 1.86
C TRP A 1116 16.13 -43.59 3.02
N GLN A 1117 17.16 -43.94 3.81
CA GLN A 1117 17.66 -43.09 4.90
C GLN A 1117 18.13 -41.72 4.41
N ARG A 1118 18.77 -41.67 3.24
CA ARG A 1118 19.19 -40.43 2.59
C ARG A 1118 18.00 -39.56 2.19
N THR A 1119 16.94 -40.16 1.60
CA THR A 1119 15.69 -39.46 1.28
C THR A 1119 15.04 -38.86 2.53
N LEU A 1120 14.95 -39.64 3.61
CA LEU A 1120 14.39 -39.17 4.89
C LEU A 1120 15.19 -37.98 5.43
N THR A 1121 16.51 -38.07 5.50
CA THR A 1121 17.38 -37.01 6.03
C THR A 1121 17.17 -35.68 5.28
N LEU A 1122 17.14 -35.73 3.94
CA LEU A 1122 16.83 -34.55 3.12
C LEU A 1122 15.44 -34.00 3.41
N GLY A 1123 14.45 -34.89 3.54
CA GLY A 1123 13.10 -34.54 3.93
C GLY A 1123 13.01 -33.79 5.26
N TYR A 1124 13.71 -34.28 6.29
CA TYR A 1124 13.75 -33.66 7.62
C TYR A 1124 14.35 -32.25 7.61
N ASP A 1125 15.38 -32.01 6.81
CA ASP A 1125 16.00 -30.69 6.67
C ASP A 1125 14.97 -29.66 6.15
N TRP A 1126 14.21 -30.02 5.12
CA TRP A 1126 13.17 -29.16 4.55
C TRP A 1126 11.96 -28.98 5.48
N LEU A 1127 11.52 -30.04 6.16
CA LEU A 1127 10.38 -29.97 7.08
C LEU A 1127 10.65 -29.05 8.27
N ARG A 1128 11.84 -29.10 8.87
CA ARG A 1128 12.19 -28.22 10.00
C ARG A 1128 12.15 -26.75 9.61
N LEU A 1129 12.62 -26.42 8.41
CA LEU A 1129 12.55 -25.06 7.89
C LEU A 1129 11.09 -24.66 7.59
N ALA A 1130 10.29 -25.58 7.04
CA ALA A 1130 8.86 -25.36 6.80
C ALA A 1130 8.07 -25.09 8.08
N GLY A 1131 8.33 -25.83 9.16
CA GLY A 1131 7.71 -25.60 10.46
C GLY A 1131 8.09 -24.26 11.09
N TYR A 1132 9.32 -23.78 10.87
CA TYR A 1132 9.72 -22.45 11.34
C TYR A 1132 8.97 -21.31 10.65
N LEU A 1133 8.71 -21.44 9.34
CA LEU A 1133 7.99 -20.44 8.55
C LEU A 1133 6.47 -20.68 8.44
N ASP A 1134 5.92 -21.61 9.23
CA ASP A 1134 4.50 -21.99 9.19
C ASP A 1134 4.01 -22.30 7.76
N ALA A 1135 4.83 -23.01 6.99
CA ALA A 1135 4.56 -23.31 5.59
C ALA A 1135 3.62 -24.51 5.43
N ASP A 1136 2.72 -24.44 4.45
CA ASP A 1136 1.80 -25.51 4.10
C ASP A 1136 2.55 -26.81 3.75
N LEU A 1137 2.31 -27.86 4.53
CA LEU A 1137 2.94 -29.16 4.33
C LEU A 1137 2.14 -30.04 3.36
N PRO A 1138 2.81 -30.74 2.43
CA PRO A 1138 2.17 -31.53 1.40
C PRO A 1138 1.63 -32.91 1.84
N LEU A 1139 1.92 -33.38 3.07
CA LEU A 1139 1.48 -34.69 3.58
C LEU A 1139 1.18 -34.61 5.09
N ASP A 1140 0.23 -35.42 5.58
CA ASP A 1140 -0.14 -35.45 7.00
C ASP A 1140 0.95 -36.06 7.89
N GLU A 1141 1.72 -37.03 7.39
CA GLU A 1141 2.88 -37.60 8.11
C GLU A 1141 3.99 -36.58 8.34
N ALA A 1142 4.11 -35.59 7.45
CA ALA A 1142 5.01 -34.46 7.65
C ALA A 1142 4.53 -33.53 8.77
N ARG A 1143 3.20 -33.42 8.97
CA ARG A 1143 2.60 -32.67 10.09
C ARG A 1143 2.80 -33.41 11.41
N ASP A 1144 2.59 -34.73 11.41
CA ASP A 1144 2.84 -35.59 12.59
C ASP A 1144 4.29 -35.49 13.07
N LEU A 1145 5.22 -35.39 12.12
CA LEU A 1145 6.63 -35.25 12.42
C LEU A 1145 7.00 -33.87 12.99
N LEU A 1146 6.38 -32.78 12.50
CA LEU A 1146 6.51 -31.47 13.14
C LEU A 1146 5.92 -31.46 14.55
N ALA A 1147 4.77 -32.13 14.76
CA ALA A 1147 4.15 -32.26 16.07
C ALA A 1147 5.03 -33.03 17.07
N SER A 1148 5.89 -33.94 16.59
CA SER A 1148 6.87 -34.67 17.41
C SER A 1148 8.13 -33.86 17.75
N GLY A 1149 8.25 -32.60 17.30
CA GLY A 1149 9.45 -31.79 17.46
C GLY A 1149 10.62 -32.23 16.56
N GLY A 1150 10.33 -32.92 15.45
CA GLY A 1150 11.34 -33.44 14.52
C GLY A 1150 12.10 -34.67 15.02
N GLN A 1151 11.62 -35.32 16.08
CA GLN A 1151 12.19 -36.57 16.59
C GLN A 1151 11.90 -37.72 15.61
N GLN A 1152 12.92 -38.51 15.26
CA GLN A 1152 12.73 -39.66 14.37
C GLN A 1152 12.23 -40.86 15.19
N PRO A 1153 10.97 -41.31 15.04
CA PRO A 1153 10.38 -42.33 15.91
C PRO A 1153 11.03 -43.72 15.81
N HIS A 1154 11.96 -43.93 14.87
CA HIS A 1154 12.58 -45.22 14.57
C HIS A 1154 14.10 -45.28 14.83
N LEU A 1155 14.73 -44.19 15.28
CA LEU A 1155 16.13 -44.21 15.72
C LEU A 1155 16.18 -44.59 17.21
N ARG A 1156 17.04 -45.55 17.56
CA ARG A 1156 17.28 -45.90 18.98
C ARG A 1156 17.93 -44.70 19.68
N GLU A 1157 17.62 -44.49 20.97
CA GLU A 1157 18.20 -43.38 21.77
C GLU A 1157 19.73 -43.30 21.69
N SER A 1158 20.43 -44.42 21.49
CA SER A 1158 21.89 -44.48 21.36
C SER A 1158 22.44 -43.95 20.02
N GLU A 1159 21.61 -43.78 19.00
CA GLU A 1159 22.00 -43.23 17.69
C GLU A 1159 21.66 -41.74 17.56
N GLN A 1160 20.97 -41.15 18.55
CA GLN A 1160 20.58 -39.75 18.60
C GLN A 1160 21.50 -38.87 19.47
N SER A 1161 22.49 -39.47 20.16
CA SER A 1161 23.45 -38.79 21.05
C SER A 1161 24.70 -38.28 20.35
#